data_AF-A0A357C123-F1
#
_entry.id   AF-A0A357C123-F1
#
_cell.length_a   1.000
_cell.length_b   1.000
_cell.length_c   1.000
_cell.angle_alpha   90.00
_cell.angle_beta   90.00
_cell.angle_gamma   90.00
#
_symmetry.space_group_name_H-M   'P 1'
#
loop_
_entity.id
_entity.type
_entity.pdbx_description
1 polymer ?
#
loop_
_entity_poly.entity_id
_entity_poly.type
_entity_poly.pdbx_seq_one_letter_code
_entity_poly.pdbx_strand_id
1 'polypeptide(L)'
;MKKFLVLVMAAVFVPVAYSDVKLAVLFCNGVVLQQKSDAPIWGWASPGEQITINVDWQAGEFAAVADEKGDWKVILKTPQAGGPYTIKVKGQNEIILSDVLIGEVWFCSGQSNMEVPLGWLGTERSKKDTAEANNPLIRVFDIKNKYSALEEKQCTGEWDSWRPVTPDNVQWFSAVGYYFGKRLQENLNVPVGLVSSHWGGTPAESWTDFDSIKRFPRFEKQVEVLAAIREKNGDSDAVFKNVIDQWLAKVALEDDGIKNKWFAADANTADWLPMVQPASWSGSDLKDVDGIVWFRKEFTLPTDANLQDLEINLGKIDDIDGVWLNGNYIGTTIGGDITRTYKVSAAFLNKGANIIAVRVIDTGGDSGFVSEAKDLKISQAGKDLQSLAGQWQYKAANPKTDWQMPTFTAINQNSPTALFNAMLAPVIPFRIAGVLWYQGESNVDFPIEYRELFPAMIENWRSRWGQGSFPFYYVQIAPWDYGDARVSQALREAQMLALSVPNTGMAVTMDIGDEKDIHPRNKHDVGDRLVRWALNKNYGRTDVVFSGPLYKEMKIDSNSIRLFFNYTDGGLVAKGGDLTDFTIAGEDKKFEPAKAVIDGNTIVVSSEQVKNPVAVRFAWKNWVQPNLFNAANLPASSFRTDDWPLQ
;
A
#
# COMPACT_ATOMS: atom_id res chain seq x y z
N MET A 1 -10.09 74.69 -16.33
CA MET A 1 -9.87 73.95 -15.08
C MET A 1 -9.67 72.47 -15.40
N LYS A 2 -8.43 71.97 -15.41
CA LYS A 2 -8.13 70.53 -15.58
C LYS A 2 -7.57 70.02 -14.25
N LYS A 3 -8.31 69.13 -13.59
CA LYS A 3 -7.93 68.50 -12.31
C LYS A 3 -6.91 67.40 -12.59
N PHE A 4 -5.73 67.49 -11.97
CA PHE A 4 -4.76 66.39 -11.92
C PHE A 4 -5.23 65.38 -10.87
N LEU A 5 -5.38 64.12 -11.28
CA LEU A 5 -5.65 62.99 -10.40
C LEU A 5 -4.30 62.44 -9.92
N VAL A 6 -3.99 62.63 -8.65
CA VAL A 6 -2.81 62.03 -8.00
C VAL A 6 -3.19 60.62 -7.57
N LEU A 7 -2.55 59.62 -8.17
CA LEU A 7 -2.69 58.21 -7.79
C LEU A 7 -1.78 57.94 -6.59
N VAL A 8 -2.37 57.76 -5.39
CA VAL A 8 -1.64 57.33 -4.19
C VAL A 8 -1.54 55.81 -4.23
N MET A 9 -0.32 55.31 -4.47
CA MET A 9 -0.02 53.88 -4.43
C MET A 9 0.11 53.46 -2.96
N ALA A 10 -0.94 52.83 -2.42
CA ALA A 10 -0.91 52.29 -1.07
C ALA A 10 -0.09 50.99 -1.05
N ALA A 11 1.08 51.01 -0.42
CA ALA A 11 1.88 49.81 -0.16
C ALA A 11 1.13 48.92 0.84
N VAL A 12 0.53 47.83 0.36
CA VAL A 12 -0.03 46.77 1.20
C VAL A 12 1.15 45.99 1.78
N PHE A 13 1.53 46.31 3.02
CA PHE A 13 2.42 45.45 3.81
C PHE A 13 1.63 44.20 4.21
N VAL A 14 1.82 43.10 3.48
CA VAL A 14 1.40 41.78 3.94
C VAL A 14 2.40 41.39 5.04
N PRO A 15 1.97 41.17 6.30
CA PRO A 15 2.87 40.68 7.32
C PRO A 15 3.42 39.33 6.88
N VAL A 16 4.74 39.23 6.77
CA VAL A 16 5.42 37.95 6.58
C VAL A 16 5.17 37.14 7.85
N ALA A 17 4.34 36.10 7.76
CA ALA A 17 4.23 35.12 8.83
C ALA A 17 5.55 34.36 8.90
N TYR A 18 6.35 34.62 9.94
CA TYR A 18 7.54 33.82 10.20
C TYR A 18 7.09 32.44 10.71
N SER A 19 7.64 31.39 10.12
CA SER A 19 7.44 30.02 10.59
C SER A 19 8.59 29.66 11.51
N ASP A 20 8.28 29.33 12.75
CA ASP A 20 9.24 28.75 13.69
C ASP A 20 9.98 27.55 13.06
N VAL A 21 11.23 27.33 13.51
CA VAL A 21 11.99 26.11 13.20
C VAL A 21 11.18 24.90 13.64
N LYS A 22 11.08 23.91 12.75
CA LYS A 22 10.48 22.59 12.97
C LYS A 22 11.45 21.53 12.51
N LEU A 23 11.49 20.40 13.21
CA LEU A 23 12.28 19.24 12.81
C LEU A 23 11.41 18.20 12.11
N ALA A 24 12.03 17.36 11.30
CA ALA A 24 11.40 16.12 10.85
C ALA A 24 10.95 15.28 12.06
N VAL A 25 9.79 14.62 11.96
CA VAL A 25 9.12 13.95 13.10
C VAL A 25 9.99 12.90 13.81
N LEU A 26 10.95 12.30 13.11
CA LEU A 26 11.90 11.33 13.68
C LEU A 26 12.81 11.95 14.73
N PHE A 27 13.04 13.27 14.68
CA PHE A 27 13.86 14.01 15.63
C PHE A 27 12.98 14.55 16.76
N CYS A 28 12.53 13.64 17.61
CA CYS A 28 11.82 13.92 18.85
C CYS A 28 12.56 13.29 20.04
N ASN A 29 12.06 13.50 21.26
CA ASN A 29 12.67 12.95 22.47
C ASN A 29 12.78 11.42 22.40
N GLY A 30 13.87 10.87 22.97
CA GLY A 30 14.15 9.44 22.98
C GLY A 30 14.77 8.88 21.70
N VAL A 31 15.03 9.71 20.67
CA VAL A 31 15.56 9.28 19.37
C VAL A 31 16.87 8.52 19.50
N VAL A 32 17.03 7.49 18.68
CA VAL A 32 18.30 6.78 18.49
C VAL A 32 18.91 7.21 17.16
N LEU A 33 20.14 7.70 17.18
CA LEU A 33 20.92 8.01 15.98
C LEU A 33 21.93 6.90 15.70
N GLN A 34 22.13 6.58 14.42
CA GLN A 34 23.09 5.56 14.00
C GLN A 34 24.51 5.95 14.44
N GLN A 35 25.20 5.06 15.13
CA GLN A 35 26.56 5.27 15.62
C GLN A 35 27.60 5.26 14.50
N LYS A 36 28.75 5.90 14.74
CA LYS A 36 29.92 5.92 13.85
C LYS A 36 29.56 6.29 12.41
N SER A 37 28.73 7.30 12.25
CA SER A 37 28.16 7.66 10.95
C SER A 37 28.01 9.16 10.76
N ASP A 38 27.76 9.55 9.52
CA ASP A 38 27.31 10.90 9.15
C ASP A 38 25.78 10.91 9.19
N ALA A 39 25.20 11.43 10.27
CA ALA A 39 23.76 11.47 10.52
C ALA A 39 23.15 12.81 10.06
N PRO A 40 22.32 12.83 9.00
CA PRO A 40 21.62 14.05 8.60
C PRO A 40 20.50 14.36 9.58
N ILE A 41 20.48 15.60 10.07
CA ILE A 41 19.37 16.21 10.80
C ILE A 41 18.78 17.30 9.90
N TRP A 42 17.47 17.31 9.73
CA TRP A 42 16.81 18.27 8.85
C TRP A 42 15.46 18.72 9.40
N GLY A 43 14.95 19.78 8.80
CA GLY A 43 13.70 20.39 9.18
C GLY A 43 13.30 21.52 8.26
N TRP A 44 12.39 22.34 8.76
CA TRP A 44 11.84 23.51 8.08
C TRP A 44 11.96 24.74 8.95
N ALA A 45 12.11 25.91 8.35
CA ALA A 45 12.10 27.21 9.01
C ALA A 45 11.69 28.29 8.00
N SER A 46 11.64 29.56 8.42
CA SER A 46 11.47 30.65 7.46
C SER A 46 12.64 30.72 6.47
N PRO A 47 12.41 31.02 5.17
CA PRO A 47 13.49 31.16 4.20
C PRO A 47 14.57 32.17 4.65
N GLY A 48 15.83 31.77 4.54
CA GLY A 48 16.99 32.56 4.96
C GLY A 48 17.27 32.58 6.47
N GLU A 49 16.45 31.90 7.28
CA GLU A 49 16.67 31.78 8.72
C GLU A 49 17.97 31.03 9.02
N GLN A 50 18.73 31.52 10.00
CA GLN A 50 19.95 30.88 10.50
C GLN A 50 19.58 29.90 11.62
N ILE A 51 20.03 28.66 11.49
CA ILE A 51 19.81 27.59 12.46
C ILE A 51 21.17 27.16 13.01
N THR A 52 21.33 27.12 14.33
CA THR A 52 22.48 26.51 15.00
C THR A 52 22.08 25.22 15.73
N ILE A 53 22.99 24.25 15.75
CA ILE A 53 22.80 22.97 16.42
C ILE A 53 23.98 22.70 17.34
N ASN A 54 23.69 22.43 18.61
CA ASN A 54 24.67 21.94 19.59
C ASN A 54 24.34 20.51 20.01
N VAL A 55 25.38 19.70 20.18
CA VAL A 55 25.26 18.31 20.63
C VAL A 55 26.23 18.03 21.77
N ASP A 56 25.81 17.25 22.76
CA ASP A 56 26.62 17.02 23.98
C ASP A 56 27.94 16.27 23.70
N TRP A 57 28.00 15.46 22.65
CA TRP A 57 29.18 14.62 22.36
C TRP A 57 30.27 15.31 21.54
N GLN A 58 30.05 16.54 21.09
CA GLN A 58 31.03 17.28 20.31
C GLN A 58 31.01 18.77 20.66
N ALA A 59 32.18 19.33 20.98
CA ALA A 59 32.31 20.77 21.21
C ALA A 59 32.12 21.58 19.92
N GLY A 60 31.44 22.71 20.03
CA GLY A 60 31.17 23.65 18.94
C GLY A 60 29.70 23.73 18.56
N GLU A 61 29.41 24.56 17.55
CA GLU A 61 28.08 24.68 16.96
C GLU A 61 28.16 24.30 15.49
N PHE A 62 27.15 23.57 15.03
CA PHE A 62 26.91 23.40 13.61
C PHE A 62 25.91 24.47 13.16
N ALA A 63 26.02 24.96 11.93
CA ALA A 63 25.12 25.96 11.39
C ALA A 63 24.52 25.49 10.06
N ALA A 64 23.27 25.87 9.82
CA ALA A 64 22.58 25.76 8.54
C ALA A 64 21.76 27.02 8.28
N VAL A 65 21.39 27.21 7.02
CA VAL A 65 20.48 28.27 6.60
C VAL A 65 19.32 27.59 5.88
N ALA A 66 18.09 27.96 6.23
CA ALA A 66 16.91 27.52 5.49
C ALA A 66 16.92 28.11 4.08
N ASP A 67 16.70 27.25 3.08
CA ASP A 67 16.69 27.65 1.68
C ASP A 67 15.42 28.46 1.32
N GLU A 68 15.26 28.80 0.04
CA GLU A 68 14.10 29.56 -0.45
C GLU A 68 12.76 28.84 -0.22
N LYS A 69 12.77 27.52 -0.05
CA LYS A 69 11.60 26.69 0.26
C LYS A 69 11.43 26.46 1.77
N GLY A 70 12.33 27.00 2.58
CA GLY A 70 12.37 26.83 4.03
C GLY A 70 13.01 25.52 4.48
N ASP A 71 13.55 24.69 3.58
CA ASP A 71 14.18 23.42 3.92
C ASP A 71 15.61 23.67 4.43
N TRP A 72 16.04 22.98 5.51
CA TRP A 72 17.41 23.05 6.01
C TRP A 72 17.92 21.67 6.46
N LYS A 73 19.24 21.46 6.40
CA LYS A 73 19.88 20.20 6.80
C LYS A 73 21.29 20.43 7.33
N VAL A 74 21.67 19.69 8.37
CA VAL A 74 23.03 19.58 8.91
C VAL A 74 23.42 18.11 8.95
N ILE A 75 24.69 17.80 8.70
CA ILE A 75 25.24 16.44 8.87
C ILE A 75 26.07 16.42 10.15
N LEU A 76 25.67 15.59 11.10
CA LEU A 76 26.36 15.40 12.37
C LEU A 76 27.18 14.12 12.34
N LYS A 77 28.43 14.18 12.80
CA LYS A 77 29.23 12.97 13.02
C LYS A 77 28.86 12.36 14.36
N THR A 78 28.36 11.14 14.35
CA THR A 78 28.01 10.43 15.58
C THR A 78 29.20 9.62 16.11
N PRO A 79 29.48 9.64 17.42
CA PRO A 79 30.50 8.81 18.06
C PRO A 79 30.09 7.32 18.07
N GLN A 80 30.88 6.52 18.78
CA GLN A 80 30.46 5.19 19.23
C GLN A 80 29.20 5.29 20.12
N ALA A 81 28.45 4.19 20.16
CA ALA A 81 27.25 4.03 20.97
C ALA A 81 27.38 4.56 22.42
N GLY A 82 26.34 5.23 22.90
CA GLY A 82 26.30 5.88 24.20
C GLY A 82 25.07 6.76 24.41
N GLY A 83 25.12 7.60 25.43
CA GLY A 83 24.02 8.48 25.86
C GLY A 83 23.53 8.15 27.27
N PRO A 84 22.44 8.80 27.73
CA PRO A 84 21.66 9.79 27.00
C PRO A 84 22.40 11.11 26.78
N TYR A 85 22.15 11.72 25.62
CA TYR A 85 22.66 13.03 25.22
C TYR A 85 21.49 14.01 24.98
N THR A 86 21.85 15.27 24.77
CA THR A 86 20.96 16.36 24.35
C THR A 86 21.38 16.88 22.97
N ILE A 87 20.40 17.23 22.14
CA ILE A 87 20.59 18.05 20.93
C ILE A 87 19.77 19.33 21.10
N LYS A 88 20.41 20.48 20.94
CA LYS A 88 19.74 21.78 20.95
C LYS A 88 19.77 22.38 19.56
N VAL A 89 18.61 22.75 19.05
CA VAL A 89 18.43 23.39 17.74
C VAL A 89 17.86 24.78 17.98
N LYS A 90 18.54 25.81 17.50
CA LYS A 90 18.20 27.20 17.76
C LYS A 90 18.10 28.00 16.47
N GLY A 91 16.97 28.66 16.26
CA GLY A 91 16.73 29.69 15.26
C GLY A 91 16.01 30.86 15.91
N GLN A 92 14.86 31.27 15.37
CA GLN A 92 13.94 32.20 16.02
C GLN A 92 13.29 31.61 17.28
N ASN A 93 13.13 30.28 17.32
CA ASN A 93 12.75 29.49 18.48
C ASN A 93 13.87 28.50 18.88
N GLU A 94 13.74 27.84 20.03
CA GLU A 94 14.67 26.82 20.50
C GLU A 94 13.93 25.49 20.70
N ILE A 95 14.49 24.41 20.14
CA ILE A 95 14.05 23.03 20.32
C ILE A 95 15.15 22.25 21.03
N ILE A 96 14.80 21.56 22.12
CA ILE A 96 15.72 20.71 22.88
C ILE A 96 15.24 19.26 22.80
N LEU A 97 16.00 18.42 22.13
CA LEU A 97 15.80 16.97 22.13
C LEU A 97 16.57 16.36 23.30
N SER A 98 15.85 15.67 24.17
CA SER A 98 16.39 15.01 25.35
C SER A 98 16.33 13.49 25.20
N ASP A 99 17.13 12.78 26.01
CA ASP A 99 17.22 11.30 26.00
C ASP A 99 17.64 10.75 24.62
N VAL A 100 18.58 11.43 23.96
CA VAL A 100 19.11 11.02 22.66
C VAL A 100 20.14 9.91 22.88
N LEU A 101 19.92 8.76 22.24
CA LEU A 101 20.87 7.64 22.27
C LEU A 101 21.62 7.55 20.95
N ILE A 102 22.84 7.04 21.00
CA ILE A 102 23.64 6.70 19.83
C ILE A 102 23.83 5.19 19.82
N GLY A 103 23.50 4.53 18.71
CA GLY A 103 23.40 3.07 18.65
C GLY A 103 23.19 2.53 17.24
N GLU A 104 22.57 1.36 17.13
CA GLU A 104 22.19 0.76 15.84
C GLU A 104 20.74 1.08 15.51
N VAL A 105 20.46 1.55 14.29
CA VAL A 105 19.11 1.94 13.86
C VAL A 105 18.65 1.05 12.72
N TRP A 106 17.56 0.31 12.89
CA TRP A 106 17.00 -0.56 11.86
C TRP A 106 15.60 -0.13 11.45
N PHE A 107 15.33 -0.19 10.14
CA PHE A 107 14.03 0.15 9.57
C PHE A 107 13.24 -1.12 9.26
N CYS A 108 12.10 -1.31 9.91
CA CYS A 108 11.24 -2.48 9.81
C CYS A 108 10.06 -2.16 8.88
N SER A 109 9.94 -2.86 7.76
CA SER A 109 8.92 -2.57 6.77
C SER A 109 8.35 -3.81 6.08
N GLY A 110 7.28 -3.61 5.31
CA GLY A 110 6.55 -4.65 4.62
C GLY A 110 5.06 -4.57 4.87
N GLN A 111 4.41 -5.73 4.93
CA GLN A 111 2.97 -5.84 5.11
C GLN A 111 2.61 -6.48 6.44
N SER A 112 1.46 -7.15 6.50
CA SER A 112 0.82 -7.68 7.69
C SER A 112 1.75 -8.56 8.54
N ASN A 113 2.58 -9.41 7.92
CA ASN A 113 3.51 -10.26 8.67
C ASN A 113 4.66 -9.48 9.37
N MET A 114 5.01 -8.28 8.89
CA MET A 114 5.85 -7.33 9.62
C MET A 114 5.04 -6.57 10.69
N GLU A 115 3.79 -6.22 10.38
CA GLU A 115 2.90 -5.41 11.23
C GLU A 115 2.40 -6.15 12.48
N VAL A 116 2.23 -7.48 12.44
CA VAL A 116 1.66 -8.26 13.56
C VAL A 116 2.31 -7.87 14.90
N PRO A 117 1.53 -7.27 15.82
CA PRO A 117 2.04 -6.83 17.11
C PRO A 117 2.42 -7.99 18.01
N LEU A 118 3.43 -7.81 18.88
CA LEU A 118 3.86 -8.84 19.82
C LEU A 118 2.71 -9.35 20.71
N GLY A 119 1.85 -8.44 21.18
CA GLY A 119 0.70 -8.77 22.04
C GLY A 119 -0.35 -9.64 21.35
N TRP A 120 -0.42 -9.62 20.02
CA TRP A 120 -1.44 -10.34 19.25
C TRP A 120 -1.06 -11.80 18.96
N LEU A 121 0.21 -12.17 19.13
CA LEU A 121 0.69 -13.53 18.87
C LEU A 121 0.01 -14.58 19.76
N GLY A 122 -0.37 -14.21 20.99
CA GLY A 122 -1.14 -15.07 21.91
C GLY A 122 -0.47 -16.37 22.37
N THR A 123 0.79 -16.63 22.00
CA THR A 123 1.56 -17.80 22.44
C THR A 123 2.00 -17.63 23.90
N GLU A 124 2.25 -18.74 24.61
CA GLU A 124 2.81 -18.68 25.97
C GLU A 124 4.15 -17.94 26.01
N ARG A 125 4.97 -18.13 24.97
CA ARG A 125 6.23 -17.42 24.82
C ARG A 125 6.03 -15.91 24.66
N SER A 126 5.18 -15.48 23.73
CA SER A 126 4.96 -14.05 23.48
C SER A 126 4.34 -13.36 24.68
N LYS A 127 3.39 -14.00 25.39
CA LYS A 127 2.84 -13.45 26.64
C LYS A 127 3.94 -13.19 27.68
N LYS A 128 4.85 -14.16 27.86
CA LYS A 128 6.00 -14.02 28.76
C LYS A 128 6.94 -12.91 28.30
N ASP A 129 7.34 -12.94 27.02
CA ASP A 129 8.25 -11.95 26.45
C ASP A 129 7.68 -10.52 26.55
N THR A 130 6.38 -10.33 26.33
CA THR A 130 5.70 -9.03 26.53
C THR A 130 5.73 -8.59 27.99
N ALA A 131 5.37 -9.47 28.92
CA ALA A 131 5.32 -9.13 30.35
C ALA A 131 6.70 -8.79 30.93
N GLU A 132 7.75 -9.42 30.41
CA GLU A 132 9.15 -9.22 30.85
C GLU A 132 9.89 -8.13 30.05
N ALA A 133 9.28 -7.56 29.02
CA ALA A 133 9.92 -6.59 28.15
C ALA A 133 10.14 -5.24 28.87
N ASN A 134 11.30 -5.07 29.50
CA ASN A 134 11.70 -3.81 30.12
C ASN A 134 13.16 -3.50 29.80
N ASN A 135 13.40 -2.88 28.65
CA ASN A 135 14.76 -2.57 28.18
C ASN A 135 14.82 -1.16 27.59
N PRO A 136 15.29 -0.16 28.37
CA PRO A 136 15.34 1.22 27.90
C PRO A 136 16.38 1.46 26.79
N LEU A 137 17.31 0.53 26.55
CA LEU A 137 18.27 0.62 25.46
C LEU A 137 17.67 0.24 24.11
N ILE A 138 16.45 -0.29 24.08
CA ILE A 138 15.70 -0.51 22.84
C ILE A 138 14.63 0.58 22.75
N ARG A 139 14.65 1.35 21.66
CA ARG A 139 13.68 2.40 21.37
C ARG A 139 12.91 2.05 20.12
N VAL A 140 11.58 2.24 20.15
CA VAL A 140 10.69 1.99 19.02
C VAL A 140 10.03 3.28 18.57
N PHE A 141 9.87 3.44 17.27
CA PHE A 141 9.10 4.50 16.64
C PHE A 141 8.26 3.86 15.53
N ASP A 142 6.94 4.02 15.58
CA ASP A 142 6.03 3.43 14.60
C ASP A 142 5.39 4.54 13.77
N ILE A 143 5.48 4.41 12.44
CA ILE A 143 4.97 5.41 11.50
C ILE A 143 3.49 5.12 11.24
N LYS A 144 2.66 6.14 11.42
CA LYS A 144 1.24 6.05 11.17
C LYS A 144 0.95 5.80 9.70
N ASN A 145 0.04 4.87 9.46
CA ASN A 145 -0.42 4.49 8.13
C ASN A 145 -1.01 5.70 7.37
N LYS A 146 -0.43 6.01 6.21
CA LYS A 146 -0.87 7.04 5.27
C LYS A 146 -0.49 6.63 3.85
N TYR A 147 -1.29 7.00 2.86
CA TYR A 147 -0.95 6.88 1.45
C TYR A 147 -1.06 8.25 0.76
N SER A 148 -0.33 8.45 -0.34
CA SER A 148 -0.38 9.70 -1.11
C SER A 148 0.07 9.51 -2.56
N ALA A 149 -0.53 10.24 -3.49
CA ALA A 149 -0.06 10.29 -4.89
C ALA A 149 1.22 11.14 -5.05
N LEU A 150 1.52 11.97 -4.05
CA LEU A 150 2.68 12.85 -4.04
C LEU A 150 3.60 12.51 -2.86
N GLU A 151 4.90 12.66 -3.07
CA GLU A 151 5.86 12.50 -1.98
C GLU A 151 5.58 13.54 -0.89
N GLU A 152 5.36 13.04 0.32
CA GLU A 152 5.12 13.87 1.49
C GLU A 152 6.46 14.37 2.03
N LYS A 153 6.49 15.61 2.55
CA LYS A 153 7.68 16.13 3.23
C LYS A 153 7.85 15.53 4.63
N GLN A 154 6.76 15.09 5.26
CA GLN A 154 6.74 14.61 6.63
C GLN A 154 5.71 13.49 6.81
N CYS A 155 6.07 12.47 7.59
CA CYS A 155 5.14 11.48 8.12
C CYS A 155 4.70 11.85 9.55
N THR A 156 3.80 11.07 10.14
CA THR A 156 3.47 11.17 11.57
C THR A 156 3.79 9.85 12.25
N GLY A 157 4.22 9.90 13.52
CA GLY A 157 4.32 8.70 14.35
C GLY A 157 2.96 8.33 14.94
N GLU A 158 2.79 7.07 15.31
CA GLU A 158 1.70 6.64 16.22
C GLU A 158 1.88 7.23 17.63
N TRP A 159 3.11 7.65 17.95
CA TRP A 159 3.45 8.38 19.17
C TRP A 159 4.26 9.64 18.84
N ASP A 160 4.18 10.65 19.71
CA ASP A 160 4.93 11.91 19.59
C ASP A 160 6.41 11.80 20.03
N SER A 161 6.88 10.59 20.35
CA SER A 161 8.25 10.32 20.78
C SER A 161 8.68 8.88 20.49
N TRP A 162 10.00 8.66 20.45
CA TRP A 162 10.54 7.31 20.50
C TRP A 162 10.30 6.70 21.88
N ARG A 163 9.75 5.49 21.92
CA ARG A 163 9.36 4.84 23.18
C ARG A 163 10.42 3.83 23.64
N PRO A 164 10.86 3.84 24.92
CA PRO A 164 11.55 2.68 25.51
C PRO A 164 10.73 1.42 25.31
N VAL A 165 11.35 0.27 25.10
CA VAL A 165 10.62 -1.00 25.26
C VAL A 165 10.17 -1.18 26.71
N THR A 166 8.86 -1.14 26.92
CA THR A 166 8.17 -1.53 28.16
C THR A 166 7.04 -2.51 27.81
N PRO A 167 6.44 -3.23 28.77
CA PRO A 167 5.32 -4.12 28.47
C PRO A 167 4.14 -3.39 27.82
N ASP A 168 3.90 -2.14 28.23
CA ASP A 168 2.76 -1.33 27.79
C ASP A 168 2.83 -0.95 26.30
N ASN A 169 4.02 -0.65 25.77
CA ASN A 169 4.17 -0.21 24.39
C ASN A 169 4.58 -1.33 23.42
N VAL A 170 5.42 -2.27 23.85
CA VAL A 170 5.96 -3.30 22.96
C VAL A 170 4.87 -4.25 22.47
N GLN A 171 3.79 -4.42 23.25
CA GLN A 171 2.65 -5.25 22.86
C GLN A 171 1.96 -4.76 21.58
N TRP A 172 2.10 -3.47 21.25
CA TRP A 172 1.54 -2.83 20.07
C TRP A 172 2.54 -2.68 18.93
N PHE A 173 3.79 -3.07 19.13
CA PHE A 173 4.86 -2.95 18.15
C PHE A 173 5.11 -4.27 17.40
N SER A 174 5.62 -4.19 16.17
CA SER A 174 6.02 -5.32 15.33
C SER A 174 6.77 -6.40 16.12
N ALA A 175 6.21 -7.61 16.17
CA ALA A 175 6.84 -8.73 16.85
C ALA A 175 8.20 -9.11 16.23
N VAL A 176 8.29 -9.07 14.89
CA VAL A 176 9.52 -9.37 14.15
C VAL A 176 10.58 -8.33 14.46
N GLY A 177 10.23 -7.04 14.37
CA GLY A 177 11.12 -5.94 14.73
C GLY A 177 11.62 -6.04 16.16
N TYR A 178 10.72 -6.29 17.11
CA TYR A 178 11.08 -6.45 18.53
C TYR A 178 12.05 -7.61 18.75
N TYR A 179 11.75 -8.81 18.26
CA TYR A 179 12.61 -9.97 18.47
C TYR A 179 13.99 -9.79 17.83
N PHE A 180 14.06 -9.17 16.66
CA PHE A 180 15.32 -8.77 16.05
C PHE A 180 16.10 -7.79 16.96
N GLY A 181 15.47 -6.69 17.37
CA GLY A 181 16.13 -5.65 18.17
C GLY A 181 16.57 -6.14 19.55
N LYS A 182 15.74 -6.95 20.22
CA LYS A 182 16.08 -7.62 21.50
C LYS A 182 17.35 -8.44 21.35
N ARG A 183 17.38 -9.32 20.35
CA ARG A 183 18.52 -10.23 20.14
C ARG A 183 19.77 -9.49 19.68
N LEU A 184 19.63 -8.43 18.89
CA LEU A 184 20.75 -7.59 18.46
C LEU A 184 21.35 -6.85 19.66
N GLN A 185 20.50 -6.26 20.49
CA GLN A 185 20.90 -5.53 21.70
C GLN A 185 21.61 -6.47 22.70
N GLU A 186 21.11 -7.69 22.91
CA GLU A 186 21.75 -8.71 23.75
C GLU A 186 23.17 -9.07 23.28
N ASN A 187 23.40 -9.10 21.96
CA ASN A 187 24.68 -9.52 21.39
C ASN A 187 25.69 -8.38 21.25
N LEU A 188 25.23 -7.16 21.00
CA LEU A 188 26.10 -6.01 20.78
C LEU A 188 26.28 -5.14 22.03
N ASN A 189 25.34 -5.20 22.98
CA ASN A 189 25.30 -4.39 24.19
C ASN A 189 25.40 -2.87 23.91
N VAL A 190 24.67 -2.41 22.90
CA VAL A 190 24.55 -1.00 22.49
C VAL A 190 23.07 -0.61 22.37
N PRO A 191 22.70 0.69 22.41
CA PRO A 191 21.34 1.10 22.10
C PRO A 191 20.89 0.62 20.72
N VAL A 192 19.61 0.25 20.58
CA VAL A 192 18.99 -0.15 19.32
C VAL A 192 17.72 0.66 19.09
N GLY A 193 17.66 1.37 17.98
CA GLY A 193 16.47 2.04 17.49
C GLY A 193 15.77 1.21 16.41
N LEU A 194 14.46 1.05 16.51
CA LEU A 194 13.63 0.39 15.52
C LEU A 194 12.58 1.37 15.01
N VAL A 195 12.62 1.67 13.71
CA VAL A 195 11.59 2.47 13.04
C VAL A 195 10.71 1.53 12.24
N SER A 196 9.43 1.45 12.56
CA SER A 196 8.46 0.64 11.82
C SER A 196 7.69 1.48 10.80
N SER A 197 7.50 0.89 9.62
CA SER A 197 6.70 1.43 8.51
C SER A 197 6.11 0.26 7.73
N HIS A 198 4.93 -0.19 8.11
CA HIS A 198 4.33 -1.40 7.58
C HIS A 198 2.82 -1.26 7.44
N TRP A 199 2.22 -1.92 6.44
CA TRP A 199 0.77 -1.91 6.29
C TRP A 199 0.26 -3.20 5.67
N GLY A 200 -0.61 -3.90 6.39
CA GLY A 200 -1.29 -5.11 5.99
C GLY A 200 -1.91 -5.08 4.59
N GLY A 201 -1.71 -6.18 3.85
CA GLY A 201 -2.30 -6.40 2.53
C GLY A 201 -1.67 -5.58 1.39
N THR A 202 -0.53 -4.93 1.62
CA THR A 202 0.09 -4.05 0.61
C THR A 202 1.12 -4.78 -0.25
N PRO A 203 1.14 -4.52 -1.57
CA PRO A 203 2.07 -5.16 -2.49
C PRO A 203 3.36 -4.32 -2.63
N ALA A 204 4.45 -4.93 -3.13
CA ALA A 204 5.76 -4.28 -3.23
C ALA A 204 5.76 -3.02 -4.12
N GLU A 205 4.89 -2.95 -5.13
CA GLU A 205 4.77 -1.79 -6.00
C GLU A 205 4.29 -0.53 -5.26
N SER A 206 3.52 -0.67 -4.17
CA SER A 206 3.10 0.47 -3.34
C SER A 206 4.28 1.11 -2.60
N TRP A 207 5.34 0.34 -2.38
CA TRP A 207 6.57 0.73 -1.68
C TRP A 207 7.71 1.11 -2.63
N THR A 208 7.43 1.23 -3.94
CA THR A 208 8.42 1.56 -4.97
C THR A 208 8.09 2.92 -5.59
N ASP A 209 9.09 3.76 -5.82
CA ASP A 209 8.83 5.10 -6.36
C ASP A 209 8.26 5.10 -7.78
N PHE A 210 7.67 6.23 -8.15
CA PHE A 210 6.93 6.36 -9.41
C PHE A 210 7.77 6.07 -10.64
N ASP A 211 9.01 6.56 -10.68
CA ASP A 211 9.88 6.39 -11.84
C ASP A 211 10.35 4.94 -11.99
N SER A 212 10.48 4.21 -10.89
CA SER A 212 10.79 2.79 -10.91
C SER A 212 9.61 1.95 -11.38
N ILE A 213 8.38 2.28 -10.98
CA ILE A 213 7.16 1.59 -11.39
C ILE A 213 6.90 1.65 -12.89
N LYS A 214 7.27 2.74 -13.57
CA LYS A 214 7.14 2.91 -15.03
C LYS A 214 7.78 1.79 -15.86
N ARG A 215 8.72 1.05 -15.29
CA ARG A 215 9.47 -0.01 -15.98
C ARG A 215 8.67 -1.31 -16.13
N PHE A 216 7.53 -1.43 -15.45
CA PHE A 216 6.73 -2.66 -15.43
C PHE A 216 5.44 -2.50 -16.25
N PRO A 217 5.27 -3.25 -17.36
CA PRO A 217 4.12 -3.10 -18.25
C PRO A 217 2.76 -3.30 -17.57
N ARG A 218 2.68 -4.16 -16.54
CA ARG A 218 1.44 -4.40 -15.79
C ARG A 218 0.86 -3.13 -15.18
N PHE A 219 1.70 -2.14 -14.87
CA PHE A 219 1.28 -0.90 -14.22
C PHE A 219 1.05 0.27 -15.18
N GLU A 220 1.12 0.08 -16.50
CA GLU A 220 1.04 1.17 -17.49
C GLU A 220 -0.18 2.07 -17.27
N LYS A 221 -1.37 1.47 -17.13
CA LYS A 221 -2.62 2.21 -16.87
C LYS A 221 -2.61 2.92 -15.51
N GLN A 222 -2.13 2.27 -14.45
CA GLN A 222 -2.02 2.92 -13.14
C GLN A 222 -1.03 4.08 -13.18
N VAL A 223 0.07 3.96 -13.93
CA VAL A 223 1.08 5.00 -14.11
C VAL A 223 0.50 6.21 -14.83
N GLU A 224 -0.30 6.00 -15.89
CA GLU A 224 -0.98 7.10 -16.60
C GLU A 224 -1.93 7.86 -15.67
N VAL A 225 -2.74 7.14 -14.90
CA VAL A 225 -3.66 7.74 -13.92
C VAL A 225 -2.88 8.51 -12.85
N LEU A 226 -1.84 7.90 -12.27
CA LEU A 226 -1.00 8.55 -11.27
C LEU A 226 -0.28 9.78 -11.85
N ALA A 227 0.20 9.75 -13.11
CA ALA A 227 0.79 10.91 -13.76
C ALA A 227 -0.20 12.08 -13.82
N ALA A 228 -1.43 11.83 -14.25
CA ALA A 228 -2.48 12.84 -14.32
C ALA A 228 -2.81 13.42 -12.94
N ILE A 229 -2.86 12.57 -11.89
CA ILE A 229 -3.10 13.02 -10.51
C ILE A 229 -1.96 13.93 -10.04
N ARG A 230 -0.70 13.57 -10.35
CA ARG A 230 0.47 14.37 -9.99
C ARG A 230 0.48 15.73 -10.71
N GLU A 231 0.11 15.78 -11.99
CA GLU A 231 -0.06 17.03 -12.74
C GLU A 231 -1.14 17.96 -12.16
N LYS A 232 -2.12 17.39 -11.46
CA LYS A 232 -3.17 18.12 -10.73
C LYS A 232 -2.84 18.32 -9.26
N ASN A 233 -1.56 18.30 -8.87
CA ASN A 233 -1.12 18.49 -7.49
C ASN A 233 -1.77 17.51 -6.49
N GLY A 234 -2.00 16.27 -6.90
CA GLY A 234 -2.60 15.24 -6.05
C GLY A 234 -4.13 15.18 -6.08
N ASP A 235 -4.79 16.04 -6.85
CA ASP A 235 -6.25 16.11 -6.93
C ASP A 235 -6.82 14.99 -7.84
N SER A 236 -7.09 13.83 -7.23
CA SER A 236 -7.71 12.69 -7.93
C SER A 236 -9.13 12.95 -8.40
N ASP A 237 -9.86 13.84 -7.73
CA ASP A 237 -11.25 14.17 -8.07
C ASP A 237 -11.30 15.02 -9.34
N ALA A 238 -10.36 15.96 -9.49
CA ALA A 238 -10.22 16.73 -10.72
C ALA A 238 -9.85 15.83 -11.92
N VAL A 239 -9.00 14.83 -11.72
CA VAL A 239 -8.66 13.85 -12.77
C VAL A 239 -9.87 12.99 -13.11
N PHE A 240 -10.54 12.43 -12.10
CA PHE A 240 -11.75 11.62 -12.28
C PHE A 240 -12.81 12.39 -13.06
N LYS A 241 -13.09 13.63 -12.65
CA LYS A 241 -14.05 14.51 -13.30
C LYS A 241 -13.72 14.71 -14.78
N ASN A 242 -12.47 15.00 -15.13
CA ASN A 242 -12.07 15.19 -16.53
C ASN A 242 -12.25 13.91 -17.35
N VAL A 243 -11.86 12.75 -16.81
CA VAL A 243 -12.02 11.45 -17.47
C VAL A 243 -13.51 11.14 -17.71
N ILE A 244 -14.34 11.37 -16.69
CA ILE A 244 -15.79 11.20 -16.76
C ILE A 244 -16.44 12.17 -17.74
N ASP A 245 -16.09 13.46 -17.71
CA ASP A 245 -16.67 14.46 -18.61
C ASP A 245 -16.39 14.09 -20.09
N GLN A 246 -15.18 13.61 -20.38
CA GLN A 246 -14.81 13.14 -21.71
C GLN A 246 -15.58 11.86 -22.11
N TRP A 247 -15.80 10.95 -21.18
CA TRP A 247 -16.57 9.73 -21.43
C TRP A 247 -18.05 10.04 -21.64
N LEU A 248 -18.67 10.86 -20.79
CA LEU A 248 -20.06 11.30 -20.94
C LEU A 248 -20.28 12.06 -22.25
N ALA A 249 -19.31 12.86 -22.70
CA ALA A 249 -19.36 13.52 -23.99
C ALA A 249 -19.39 12.52 -25.16
N LYS A 250 -18.62 11.42 -25.09
CA LYS A 250 -18.67 10.34 -26.10
C LYS A 250 -20.00 9.60 -26.06
N VAL A 251 -20.48 9.23 -24.88
CA VAL A 251 -21.79 8.58 -24.69
C VAL A 251 -22.91 9.46 -25.26
N ALA A 252 -22.86 10.78 -25.04
CA ALA A 252 -23.85 11.71 -25.57
C ALA A 252 -23.92 11.77 -27.11
N LEU A 253 -22.84 11.42 -27.83
CA LEU A 253 -22.85 11.31 -29.30
C LEU A 253 -23.67 10.12 -29.80
N GLU A 254 -23.88 9.12 -28.95
CA GLU A 254 -24.64 7.92 -29.27
C GLU A 254 -26.06 7.95 -28.69
N ASP A 255 -26.32 8.85 -27.74
CA ASP A 255 -27.59 9.03 -27.05
C ASP A 255 -28.66 9.69 -27.95
N ASP A 256 -29.61 8.88 -28.44
CA ASP A 256 -30.73 9.37 -29.24
C ASP A 256 -31.64 10.35 -28.48
N GLY A 257 -31.71 10.28 -27.15
CA GLY A 257 -32.48 11.24 -26.37
C GLY A 257 -31.82 12.62 -26.30
N ILE A 258 -30.49 12.70 -26.28
CA ILE A 258 -29.77 13.97 -26.44
C ILE A 258 -29.96 14.52 -27.85
N LYS A 259 -29.75 13.69 -28.90
CA LYS A 259 -29.87 14.11 -30.30
C LYS A 259 -31.26 14.65 -30.63
N ASN A 260 -32.30 13.98 -30.14
CA ASN A 260 -33.70 14.32 -30.38
C ASN A 260 -34.30 15.24 -29.30
N LYS A 261 -33.48 15.72 -28.35
CA LYS A 261 -33.87 16.65 -27.29
C LYS A 261 -35.07 16.17 -26.47
N TRP A 262 -35.10 14.91 -26.07
CA TRP A 262 -36.18 14.33 -25.26
C TRP A 262 -36.35 15.02 -23.88
N PHE A 263 -35.34 15.76 -23.44
CA PHE A 263 -35.40 16.61 -22.25
C PHE A 263 -36.25 17.89 -22.42
N ALA A 264 -36.51 18.34 -23.65
CA ALA A 264 -37.26 19.58 -23.91
C ALA A 264 -38.71 19.46 -23.41
N ALA A 265 -39.32 20.56 -22.99
CA ALA A 265 -40.67 20.55 -22.44
C ALA A 265 -41.72 20.07 -23.46
N ASP A 266 -41.53 20.41 -24.73
CA ASP A 266 -42.40 20.10 -25.87
C ASP A 266 -42.02 18.81 -26.62
N ALA A 267 -41.12 17.99 -26.06
CA ALA A 267 -40.72 16.73 -26.68
C ALA A 267 -41.92 15.80 -26.92
N ASN A 268 -42.00 15.22 -28.11
CA ASN A 268 -43.05 14.25 -28.46
C ASN A 268 -42.80 12.91 -27.73
N THR A 269 -43.74 12.53 -26.86
CA THR A 269 -43.70 11.28 -26.09
C THR A 269 -44.78 10.26 -26.47
N ALA A 270 -45.41 10.42 -27.64
CA ALA A 270 -46.52 9.56 -28.07
C ALA A 270 -46.15 8.06 -28.16
N ASP A 271 -44.87 7.76 -28.39
CA ASP A 271 -44.34 6.40 -28.50
C ASP A 271 -43.58 5.92 -27.24
N TRP A 272 -43.66 6.66 -26.13
CA TRP A 272 -43.03 6.28 -24.87
C TRP A 272 -43.92 5.32 -24.09
N LEU A 273 -43.30 4.33 -23.46
CA LEU A 273 -43.99 3.29 -22.69
C LEU A 273 -44.18 3.72 -21.23
N PRO A 274 -45.26 3.30 -20.55
CA PRO A 274 -45.45 3.59 -19.14
C PRO A 274 -44.58 2.68 -18.25
N MET A 275 -44.08 3.21 -17.13
CA MET A 275 -43.43 2.44 -16.07
C MET A 275 -43.70 3.08 -14.70
N VAL A 276 -43.89 2.26 -13.66
CA VAL A 276 -44.00 2.75 -12.28
C VAL A 276 -42.59 2.89 -11.71
N GLN A 277 -42.28 4.06 -11.13
CA GLN A 277 -41.03 4.31 -10.42
C GLN A 277 -41.31 4.63 -8.94
N PRO A 278 -40.41 4.26 -8.02
CA PRO A 278 -39.14 3.56 -8.27
C PRO A 278 -39.33 2.07 -8.60
N ALA A 279 -38.52 1.55 -9.52
CA ALA A 279 -38.44 0.13 -9.88
C ALA A 279 -37.05 -0.20 -10.45
N SER A 280 -36.59 -1.44 -10.18
CA SER A 280 -35.46 -2.04 -10.88
C SER A 280 -35.88 -2.57 -12.25
N TRP A 281 -34.93 -2.64 -13.18
CA TRP A 281 -35.17 -3.03 -14.56
C TRP A 281 -35.33 -4.54 -14.74
N SER A 282 -34.72 -5.36 -13.87
CA SER A 282 -34.81 -6.82 -13.91
C SER A 282 -36.25 -7.38 -13.95
N GLY A 283 -37.21 -6.63 -13.42
CA GLY A 283 -38.64 -6.96 -13.42
C GLY A 283 -39.45 -6.43 -14.62
N SER A 284 -38.80 -5.89 -15.65
CA SER A 284 -39.45 -5.14 -16.73
C SER A 284 -38.90 -5.49 -18.13
N ASP A 285 -39.43 -4.83 -19.16
CA ASP A 285 -38.92 -4.93 -20.54
C ASP A 285 -37.49 -4.36 -20.71
N LEU A 286 -36.92 -3.74 -19.66
CA LEU A 286 -35.55 -3.23 -19.62
C LEU A 286 -34.53 -4.19 -19.02
N LYS A 287 -34.92 -5.39 -18.58
CA LYS A 287 -34.06 -6.35 -17.84
C LYS A 287 -32.74 -6.75 -18.55
N ASP A 288 -32.66 -6.56 -19.86
CA ASP A 288 -31.51 -6.93 -20.70
C ASP A 288 -30.83 -5.68 -21.30
N VAL A 289 -31.11 -4.49 -20.77
CA VAL A 289 -30.60 -3.21 -21.27
C VAL A 289 -29.42 -2.76 -20.41
N ASP A 290 -28.19 -3.01 -20.88
CA ASP A 290 -27.02 -2.24 -20.40
C ASP A 290 -26.83 -1.07 -21.38
N GLY A 291 -27.41 0.11 -21.10
CA GLY A 291 -27.38 1.24 -22.03
C GLY A 291 -28.13 2.48 -21.54
N ILE A 292 -28.65 3.30 -22.46
CA ILE A 292 -29.33 4.56 -22.11
C ILE A 292 -30.84 4.39 -22.14
N VAL A 293 -31.48 4.73 -21.03
CA VAL A 293 -32.94 4.85 -20.93
C VAL A 293 -33.33 6.23 -20.42
N TRP A 294 -34.28 6.86 -21.08
CA TRP A 294 -34.83 8.13 -20.66
C TRP A 294 -36.18 7.93 -19.99
N PHE A 295 -36.41 8.68 -18.93
CA PHE A 295 -37.65 8.73 -18.17
C PHE A 295 -38.19 10.15 -18.17
N ARG A 296 -39.51 10.31 -18.28
CA ARG A 296 -40.19 11.60 -18.19
C ARG A 296 -41.40 11.50 -17.27
N LYS A 297 -41.61 12.55 -16.49
CA LYS A 297 -42.80 12.72 -15.66
C LYS A 297 -43.24 14.17 -15.65
N GLU A 298 -44.55 14.35 -15.82
CA GLU A 298 -45.21 15.62 -15.52
C GLU A 298 -45.59 15.66 -14.04
N PHE A 299 -45.39 16.82 -13.42
CA PHE A 299 -45.86 17.10 -12.08
C PHE A 299 -46.37 18.55 -11.99
N THR A 300 -47.29 18.80 -11.07
CA THR A 300 -47.91 20.10 -10.92
C THR A 300 -47.53 20.69 -9.57
N LEU A 301 -46.97 21.90 -9.57
CA LEU A 301 -46.75 22.67 -8.36
C LEU A 301 -47.99 23.53 -8.05
N PRO A 302 -48.35 23.72 -6.76
CA PRO A 302 -49.49 24.55 -6.39
C PRO A 302 -49.35 25.97 -6.96
N THR A 303 -50.42 26.50 -7.57
CA THR A 303 -50.41 27.83 -8.21
C THR A 303 -50.26 28.99 -7.23
N ASP A 304 -50.59 28.74 -5.97
CA ASP A 304 -50.47 29.65 -4.82
C ASP A 304 -49.16 29.44 -4.03
N ALA A 305 -48.30 28.51 -4.43
CA ALA A 305 -47.03 28.27 -3.76
C ALA A 305 -46.09 29.48 -3.91
N ASN A 306 -45.52 29.91 -2.79
CA ASN A 306 -44.37 30.81 -2.78
C ASN A 306 -43.11 30.02 -3.14
N LEU A 307 -42.93 29.78 -4.45
CA LEU A 307 -41.83 28.99 -4.98
C LEU A 307 -40.49 29.66 -4.67
N GLN A 308 -39.68 28.96 -3.90
CA GLN A 308 -38.26 29.25 -3.69
C GLN A 308 -37.44 28.15 -4.37
N ASP A 309 -36.12 28.19 -4.17
CA ASP A 309 -35.26 27.11 -4.63
C ASP A 309 -35.73 25.78 -4.02
N LEU A 310 -35.84 24.76 -4.88
CA LEU A 310 -36.35 23.45 -4.55
C LEU A 310 -35.21 22.43 -4.52
N GLU A 311 -35.48 21.29 -3.88
CA GLU A 311 -34.65 20.10 -3.92
C GLU A 311 -35.43 18.99 -4.62
N ILE A 312 -34.88 18.49 -5.73
CA ILE A 312 -35.38 17.29 -6.41
C ILE A 312 -34.62 16.10 -5.86
N ASN A 313 -35.32 15.21 -5.18
CA ASN A 313 -34.80 13.95 -4.66
C ASN A 313 -35.28 12.82 -5.57
N LEU A 314 -34.33 12.05 -6.11
CA LEU A 314 -34.63 10.90 -6.97
C LEU A 314 -34.24 9.56 -6.31
N GLY A 315 -33.80 9.62 -5.05
CA GLY A 315 -33.26 8.46 -4.35
C GLY A 315 -32.02 7.91 -5.04
N LYS A 316 -31.87 6.59 -5.04
CA LYS A 316 -30.78 5.90 -5.75
C LYS A 316 -31.24 5.51 -7.16
N ILE A 317 -30.38 5.78 -8.14
CA ILE A 317 -30.50 5.33 -9.52
C ILE A 317 -29.20 4.61 -9.89
N ASP A 318 -29.27 3.47 -10.53
CA ASP A 318 -28.09 2.72 -10.96
C ASP A 318 -27.90 2.86 -12.48
N ASP A 319 -26.73 3.17 -13.05
CA ASP A 319 -25.47 3.61 -12.43
C ASP A 319 -25.36 5.15 -12.37
N ILE A 320 -25.73 5.82 -13.46
CA ILE A 320 -25.46 7.24 -13.70
C ILE A 320 -26.76 7.90 -14.16
N ASP A 321 -27.07 9.08 -13.63
CA ASP A 321 -28.19 9.87 -14.11
C ASP A 321 -27.78 11.22 -14.69
N GLY A 322 -28.61 11.76 -15.57
CA GLY A 322 -28.62 13.17 -15.94
C GLY A 322 -30.05 13.70 -15.82
N VAL A 323 -30.21 14.86 -15.18
CA VAL A 323 -31.55 15.41 -14.87
C VAL A 323 -31.76 16.73 -15.59
N TRP A 324 -32.92 16.86 -16.21
CA TRP A 324 -33.43 18.10 -16.79
C TRP A 324 -34.79 18.44 -16.22
N LEU A 325 -35.03 19.73 -16.04
CA LEU A 325 -36.31 20.29 -15.63
C LEU A 325 -36.75 21.34 -16.65
N ASN A 326 -37.92 21.13 -17.25
CA ASN A 326 -38.47 22.01 -18.28
C ASN A 326 -37.46 22.33 -19.40
N GLY A 327 -36.63 21.34 -19.77
CA GLY A 327 -35.57 21.50 -20.78
C GLY A 327 -34.24 22.03 -20.26
N ASN A 328 -34.14 22.50 -19.01
CA ASN A 328 -32.90 23.01 -18.42
C ASN A 328 -32.15 21.88 -17.71
N TYR A 329 -30.85 21.73 -17.97
CA TYR A 329 -30.02 20.74 -17.29
C TYR A 329 -29.78 21.14 -15.83
N ILE A 330 -29.96 20.18 -14.92
CA ILE A 330 -29.92 20.38 -13.48
C ILE A 330 -28.67 19.76 -12.87
N GLY A 331 -28.27 18.56 -13.31
CA GLY A 331 -27.10 17.89 -12.76
C GLY A 331 -27.01 16.42 -13.16
N THR A 332 -25.92 15.81 -12.72
CA THR A 332 -25.59 14.40 -12.89
C THR A 332 -25.06 13.85 -11.58
N THR A 333 -25.31 12.57 -11.30
CA THR A 333 -24.63 11.81 -10.25
C THR A 333 -24.19 10.46 -10.81
N ILE A 334 -23.02 10.02 -10.35
CA ILE A 334 -22.34 8.81 -10.83
C ILE A 334 -22.19 7.86 -9.66
N GLY A 335 -22.65 6.63 -9.84
CA GLY A 335 -22.63 5.56 -8.86
C GLY A 335 -24.04 5.16 -8.41
N GLY A 336 -24.34 3.86 -8.51
CA GLY A 336 -25.63 3.28 -8.12
C GLY A 336 -26.01 3.48 -6.67
N ASP A 337 -25.02 3.47 -5.78
CA ASP A 337 -25.24 3.55 -4.34
C ASP A 337 -25.42 4.97 -3.78
N ILE A 338 -25.39 6.00 -4.64
CA ILE A 338 -25.47 7.39 -4.22
C ILE A 338 -26.92 7.89 -4.28
N THR A 339 -27.43 8.39 -3.15
CA THR A 339 -28.71 9.10 -3.09
C THR A 339 -28.60 10.46 -3.79
N ARG A 340 -29.54 10.74 -4.68
CA ARG A 340 -29.54 11.92 -5.56
C ARG A 340 -30.46 13.01 -5.03
N THR A 341 -29.86 14.17 -4.78
CA THR A 341 -30.55 15.41 -4.41
C THR A 341 -29.98 16.57 -5.22
N TYR A 342 -30.82 17.22 -6.03
CA TYR A 342 -30.43 18.36 -6.85
C TYR A 342 -31.11 19.64 -6.37
N LYS A 343 -30.32 20.68 -6.13
CA LYS A 343 -30.85 22.02 -5.85
C LYS A 343 -31.20 22.71 -7.16
N VAL A 344 -32.41 23.24 -7.22
CA VAL A 344 -33.00 23.83 -8.42
C VAL A 344 -33.47 25.23 -8.11
N SER A 345 -33.06 26.18 -8.93
CA SER A 345 -33.55 27.55 -8.81
C SER A 345 -35.03 27.64 -9.13
N ALA A 346 -35.78 28.45 -8.37
CA ALA A 346 -37.18 28.77 -8.68
C ALA A 346 -37.37 29.30 -10.12
N ALA A 347 -36.32 29.88 -10.72
CA ALA A 347 -36.34 30.40 -12.09
C ALA A 347 -36.56 29.31 -13.17
N PHE A 348 -36.27 28.04 -12.88
CA PHE A 348 -36.50 26.93 -13.81
C PHE A 348 -37.90 26.34 -13.72
N LEU A 349 -38.74 26.83 -12.79
CA LEU A 349 -40.05 26.29 -12.51
C LEU A 349 -41.16 27.11 -13.16
N ASN A 350 -42.13 26.39 -13.69
CA ASN A 350 -43.42 26.96 -14.05
C ASN A 350 -44.35 26.90 -12.84
N LYS A 351 -45.24 27.89 -12.72
CA LYS A 351 -46.42 27.76 -11.86
C LYS A 351 -47.35 26.73 -12.51
N GLY A 352 -47.80 25.74 -11.77
CA GLY A 352 -48.58 24.63 -12.32
C GLY A 352 -47.70 23.55 -12.93
N ALA A 353 -47.95 23.19 -14.20
CA ALA A 353 -47.34 22.03 -14.85
C ALA A 353 -45.84 22.19 -15.12
N ASN A 354 -45.07 21.18 -14.74
CA ASN A 354 -43.64 21.06 -14.93
C ASN A 354 -43.31 19.66 -15.43
N ILE A 355 -42.20 19.54 -16.14
CA ILE A 355 -41.71 18.26 -16.64
C ILE A 355 -40.29 18.02 -16.15
N ILE A 356 -40.09 16.86 -15.52
CA ILE A 356 -38.77 16.32 -15.24
C ILE A 356 -38.44 15.24 -16.28
N ALA A 357 -37.23 15.32 -16.83
CA ALA A 357 -36.64 14.28 -17.66
C ALA A 357 -35.38 13.76 -16.97
N VAL A 358 -35.27 12.44 -16.84
CA VAL A 358 -34.12 11.77 -16.23
C VAL A 358 -33.57 10.80 -17.26
N ARG A 359 -32.32 11.01 -17.66
CA ARG A 359 -31.56 10.01 -18.39
C ARG A 359 -30.90 9.09 -17.38
N VAL A 360 -30.98 7.79 -17.60
CA VAL A 360 -30.21 6.77 -16.87
C VAL A 360 -29.26 6.11 -17.86
N ILE A 361 -27.98 6.06 -17.51
CA ILE A 361 -26.95 5.31 -18.24
C ILE A 361 -26.57 4.13 -17.35
N ASP A 362 -26.82 2.94 -17.84
CA ASP A 362 -26.40 1.68 -17.24
C ASP A 362 -25.16 1.17 -17.97
N THR A 363 -24.12 0.82 -17.22
CA THR A 363 -22.86 0.31 -17.76
C THR A 363 -22.65 -1.18 -17.52
N GLY A 364 -23.61 -1.83 -16.86
CA GLY A 364 -23.71 -3.28 -16.76
C GLY A 364 -24.35 -3.74 -15.46
N GLY A 365 -25.21 -4.75 -15.53
CA GLY A 365 -25.82 -5.37 -14.35
C GLY A 365 -27.33 -5.16 -14.32
N ASP A 366 -27.91 -5.04 -13.11
CA ASP A 366 -29.29 -4.57 -12.97
C ASP A 366 -29.27 -3.05 -12.76
N SER A 367 -30.36 -2.38 -13.13
CA SER A 367 -30.39 -0.92 -13.14
C SER A 367 -31.78 -0.37 -12.77
N GLY A 368 -31.91 0.96 -12.72
CA GLY A 368 -33.16 1.66 -12.48
C GLY A 368 -33.19 2.46 -11.18
N PHE A 369 -34.38 2.89 -10.78
CA PHE A 369 -34.59 3.67 -9.56
C PHE A 369 -34.72 2.68 -8.39
N VAL A 370 -33.63 2.38 -7.71
CA VAL A 370 -33.51 1.27 -6.73
C VAL A 370 -33.77 1.71 -5.27
N SER A 371 -34.53 2.79 -5.08
CA SER A 371 -34.87 3.36 -3.77
C SER A 371 -36.35 3.20 -3.42
N GLU A 372 -36.78 3.65 -2.24
CA GLU A 372 -38.19 3.57 -1.84
C GLU A 372 -39.00 4.75 -2.42
N ALA A 373 -40.31 4.57 -2.57
CA ALA A 373 -41.19 5.61 -3.12
C ALA A 373 -41.14 6.95 -2.35
N LYS A 374 -40.81 6.91 -1.04
CA LYS A 374 -40.65 8.11 -0.20
C LYS A 374 -39.43 8.96 -0.56
N ASP A 375 -38.47 8.38 -1.27
CA ASP A 375 -37.19 9.02 -1.62
C ASP A 375 -37.31 9.80 -2.95
N LEU A 376 -38.32 9.49 -3.77
CA LEU A 376 -38.64 10.20 -5.01
C LEU A 376 -39.62 11.35 -4.72
N LYS A 377 -39.10 12.56 -4.54
CA LYS A 377 -39.90 13.71 -4.10
C LYS A 377 -39.25 15.06 -4.40
N ILE A 378 -40.08 16.09 -4.39
CA ILE A 378 -39.68 17.50 -4.40
C ILE A 378 -39.85 18.06 -3.00
N SER A 379 -38.82 18.72 -2.48
CA SER A 379 -38.85 19.40 -1.18
C SER A 379 -38.48 20.88 -1.31
N GLN A 380 -38.99 21.69 -0.37
CA GLN A 380 -38.60 23.09 -0.19
C GLN A 380 -38.34 23.33 1.29
N ALA A 381 -37.17 23.86 1.65
CA ALA A 381 -36.78 24.16 3.03
C ALA A 381 -37.00 22.96 3.99
N GLY A 382 -36.64 21.75 3.56
CA GLY A 382 -36.79 20.51 4.34
C GLY A 382 -38.23 19.98 4.47
N LYS A 383 -39.21 20.57 3.77
CA LYS A 383 -40.58 20.09 3.73
C LYS A 383 -40.90 19.46 2.38
N ASP A 384 -41.54 18.30 2.41
CA ASP A 384 -41.99 17.60 1.22
C ASP A 384 -43.16 18.36 0.58
N LEU A 385 -43.03 18.70 -0.70
CA LEU A 385 -44.04 19.40 -1.49
C LEU A 385 -44.85 18.46 -2.37
N GLN A 386 -44.17 17.53 -3.06
CA GLN A 386 -44.80 16.67 -4.06
C GLN A 386 -44.01 15.36 -4.18
N SER A 387 -44.72 14.23 -4.22
CA SER A 387 -44.09 12.94 -4.56
C SER A 387 -43.86 12.84 -6.06
N LEU A 388 -42.71 12.28 -6.45
CA LEU A 388 -42.35 11.93 -7.82
C LEU A 388 -42.56 10.43 -8.11
N ALA A 389 -42.84 9.62 -7.09
CA ALA A 389 -43.16 8.20 -7.28
C ALA A 389 -44.46 7.98 -8.09
N GLY A 390 -44.68 6.75 -8.53
CA GLY A 390 -45.83 6.35 -9.34
C GLY A 390 -45.51 6.30 -10.83
N GLN A 391 -46.48 6.62 -11.68
CA GLN A 391 -46.33 6.43 -13.13
C GLN A 391 -45.40 7.48 -13.76
N TRP A 392 -44.48 7.00 -14.59
CA TRP A 392 -43.58 7.72 -15.49
C TRP A 392 -43.74 7.17 -16.90
N GLN A 393 -43.24 7.90 -17.89
CA GLN A 393 -43.01 7.39 -19.24
C GLN A 393 -41.53 7.10 -19.43
N TYR A 394 -41.16 6.10 -20.23
CA TYR A 394 -39.78 5.80 -20.55
C TYR A 394 -39.57 5.45 -22.04
N LYS A 395 -38.33 5.59 -22.49
CA LYS A 395 -37.88 5.16 -23.82
C LYS A 395 -36.38 4.87 -23.82
N ALA A 396 -35.99 3.73 -24.38
CA ALA A 396 -34.59 3.41 -24.61
C ALA A 396 -34.01 4.29 -25.74
N ALA A 397 -32.85 4.91 -25.49
CA ALA A 397 -32.15 5.75 -26.47
C ALA A 397 -31.00 5.00 -27.15
N ASN A 398 -30.31 4.11 -26.44
CA ASN A 398 -29.28 3.24 -27.02
C ASN A 398 -29.06 2.03 -26.10
N PRO A 399 -29.70 0.87 -26.35
CA PRO A 399 -29.61 -0.29 -25.47
C PRO A 399 -28.34 -1.14 -25.73
N LYS A 400 -27.19 -0.51 -26.01
CA LYS A 400 -25.92 -1.18 -26.38
C LYS A 400 -24.90 -1.20 -25.24
N THR A 401 -24.13 -2.29 -25.19
CA THR A 401 -23.43 -2.81 -24.01
C THR A 401 -21.88 -2.75 -24.05
N ASP A 402 -21.26 -1.98 -24.94
CA ASP A 402 -19.79 -1.94 -25.05
C ASP A 402 -19.12 -0.75 -24.33
N TRP A 403 -19.90 0.12 -23.68
CA TRP A 403 -19.34 1.19 -22.87
C TRP A 403 -18.78 0.67 -21.56
N GLN A 404 -17.46 0.75 -21.44
CA GLN A 404 -16.83 0.59 -20.13
C GLN A 404 -16.84 1.94 -19.44
N MET A 405 -17.49 2.01 -18.27
CA MET A 405 -17.36 3.16 -17.39
C MET A 405 -15.86 3.38 -17.11
N PRO A 406 -15.37 4.63 -17.10
CA PRO A 406 -14.00 4.88 -16.72
C PRO A 406 -13.73 4.35 -15.31
N THR A 407 -12.60 3.66 -15.16
CA THR A 407 -12.18 3.15 -13.85
C THR A 407 -11.96 4.29 -12.89
N PHE A 408 -12.43 4.12 -11.65
CA PHE A 408 -12.24 5.08 -10.57
C PHE A 408 -10.75 5.40 -10.40
N THR A 409 -10.39 6.69 -10.45
CA THR A 409 -8.99 7.15 -10.38
C THR A 409 -8.54 7.42 -8.95
N ALA A 410 -9.29 7.00 -7.93
CA ALA A 410 -8.82 7.19 -6.56
C ALA A 410 -7.65 6.25 -6.27
N ILE A 411 -6.72 6.83 -5.52
CA ILE A 411 -5.59 6.12 -4.95
C ILE A 411 -5.97 5.52 -3.60
N ASN A 412 -5.31 4.43 -3.25
CA ASN A 412 -5.37 3.80 -1.94
C ASN A 412 -3.99 3.23 -1.57
N GLN A 413 -3.88 2.58 -0.41
CA GLN A 413 -2.63 1.99 0.08
C GLN A 413 -2.04 0.89 -0.83
N ASN A 414 -2.87 0.25 -1.67
CA ASN A 414 -2.46 -0.78 -2.62
C ASN A 414 -2.08 -0.21 -3.99
N SER A 415 -2.29 1.09 -4.22
CA SER A 415 -1.89 1.74 -5.46
C SER A 415 -0.36 1.78 -5.54
N PRO A 416 0.25 1.61 -6.74
CA PRO A 416 1.68 1.76 -6.91
C PRO A 416 2.17 3.10 -6.37
N THR A 417 3.36 3.12 -5.76
CA THR A 417 4.02 4.30 -5.19
C THR A 417 3.34 4.96 -3.98
N ALA A 418 2.09 4.62 -3.67
CA ALA A 418 1.31 5.38 -2.71
C ALA A 418 1.89 5.38 -1.28
N LEU A 419 2.52 4.28 -0.86
CA LEU A 419 3.15 4.15 0.46
C LEU A 419 4.61 4.60 0.46
N PHE A 420 5.33 4.40 -0.65
CA PHE A 420 6.63 5.02 -0.85
C PHE A 420 6.54 6.52 -0.57
N ASN A 421 5.57 7.19 -1.19
CA ASN A 421 5.37 8.63 -1.09
C ASN A 421 5.06 9.11 0.34
N ALA A 422 4.20 8.39 1.07
CA ALA A 422 3.65 8.87 2.33
C ALA A 422 4.36 8.35 3.58
N MET A 423 4.99 7.18 3.49
CA MET A 423 5.55 6.48 4.66
C MET A 423 7.06 6.26 4.56
N LEU A 424 7.64 6.24 3.36
CA LEU A 424 9.08 6.03 3.17
C LEU A 424 9.84 7.32 2.80
N ALA A 425 9.38 8.03 1.78
CA ALA A 425 10.01 9.26 1.31
C ALA A 425 10.23 10.30 2.43
N PRO A 426 9.31 10.50 3.40
CA PRO A 426 9.53 11.43 4.51
C PRO A 426 10.61 11.00 5.52
N VAL A 427 10.94 9.70 5.55
CA VAL A 427 11.97 9.14 6.44
C VAL A 427 13.36 9.32 5.82
N ILE A 428 13.44 9.40 4.49
CA ILE A 428 14.68 9.61 3.77
C ILE A 428 15.12 11.08 3.98
N PRO A 429 16.36 11.36 4.45
CA PRO A 429 17.53 10.46 4.48
C PRO A 429 17.99 10.01 5.88
N PHE A 430 17.09 9.72 6.84
CA PHE A 430 17.45 9.29 8.20
C PHE A 430 18.48 8.16 8.20
N ARG A 431 19.59 8.32 8.92
CA ARG A 431 20.68 7.33 8.86
C ARG A 431 20.27 6.01 9.52
N ILE A 432 20.43 4.89 8.80
CA ILE A 432 20.09 3.54 9.28
C ILE A 432 21.28 2.58 9.17
N ALA A 433 21.32 1.53 9.99
CA ALA A 433 22.22 0.38 9.85
C ALA A 433 21.74 -0.56 8.74
N GLY A 434 20.44 -0.70 8.53
CA GLY A 434 19.85 -1.58 7.52
C GLY A 434 18.32 -1.66 7.59
N VAL A 435 17.75 -2.48 6.70
CA VAL A 435 16.31 -2.71 6.55
C VAL A 435 15.96 -4.16 6.88
N LEU A 436 14.83 -4.33 7.57
CA LEU A 436 14.11 -5.59 7.71
C LEU A 436 12.82 -5.53 6.88
N TRP A 437 12.58 -6.53 6.04
CA TRP A 437 11.44 -6.55 5.12
C TRP A 437 10.65 -7.85 5.22
N TYR A 438 9.36 -7.78 5.55
CA TYR A 438 8.48 -8.96 5.50
C TYR A 438 7.25 -8.66 4.67
N GLN A 439 7.33 -9.06 3.40
CA GLN A 439 6.27 -8.91 2.42
C GLN A 439 6.42 -9.95 1.31
N GLY A 440 5.29 -10.26 0.70
CA GLY A 440 5.23 -11.02 -0.54
C GLY A 440 3.84 -11.61 -0.76
N GLU A 441 3.07 -11.82 0.30
CA GLU A 441 1.78 -12.51 0.23
C GLU A 441 0.79 -11.79 -0.70
N SER A 442 0.86 -10.45 -0.77
CA SER A 442 0.02 -9.65 -1.69
C SER A 442 0.51 -9.65 -3.15
N ASN A 443 1.66 -10.26 -3.44
CA ASN A 443 2.23 -10.42 -4.78
C ASN A 443 2.26 -11.88 -5.25
N VAL A 444 1.67 -12.82 -4.50
CA VAL A 444 1.59 -14.25 -4.87
C VAL A 444 0.90 -14.46 -6.22
N ASP A 445 0.05 -13.53 -6.65
CA ASP A 445 -0.62 -13.57 -7.96
C ASP A 445 0.32 -13.24 -9.13
N PHE A 446 1.48 -12.60 -8.88
CA PHE A 446 2.44 -12.18 -9.91
C PHE A 446 3.90 -12.56 -9.57
N PRO A 447 4.21 -13.84 -9.28
CA PRO A 447 5.51 -14.24 -8.76
C PRO A 447 6.64 -14.08 -9.78
N ILE A 448 6.35 -14.17 -11.08
CA ILE A 448 7.35 -13.95 -12.14
C ILE A 448 7.77 -12.49 -12.20
N GLU A 449 6.82 -11.56 -12.21
CA GLU A 449 7.13 -10.12 -12.18
C GLU A 449 7.84 -9.74 -10.87
N TYR A 450 7.48 -10.37 -9.75
CA TYR A 450 8.14 -10.15 -8.47
C TYR A 450 9.65 -10.43 -8.49
N ARG A 451 10.13 -11.32 -9.36
CA ARG A 451 11.57 -11.59 -9.57
C ARG A 451 12.33 -10.35 -10.02
N GLU A 452 11.66 -9.41 -10.69
CA GLU A 452 12.24 -8.15 -11.17
C GLU A 452 11.84 -6.99 -10.26
N LEU A 453 10.57 -6.93 -9.84
CA LEU A 453 10.03 -5.85 -9.01
C LEU A 453 10.74 -5.74 -7.66
N PHE A 454 10.94 -6.85 -6.95
CA PHE A 454 11.51 -6.80 -5.61
C PHE A 454 12.99 -6.37 -5.60
N PRO A 455 13.88 -6.92 -6.46
CA PRO A 455 15.22 -6.36 -6.64
C PRO A 455 15.24 -4.88 -7.03
N ALA A 456 14.37 -4.47 -7.96
CA ALA A 456 14.26 -3.08 -8.38
C ALA A 456 13.82 -2.15 -7.23
N MET A 457 12.93 -2.62 -6.35
CA MET A 457 12.54 -1.89 -5.14
C MET A 457 13.72 -1.72 -4.17
N ILE A 458 14.52 -2.77 -3.93
CA ILE A 458 15.70 -2.70 -3.06
C ILE A 458 16.71 -1.68 -3.60
N GLU A 459 16.99 -1.73 -4.90
CA GLU A 459 17.87 -0.77 -5.57
C GLU A 459 17.32 0.64 -5.54
N ASN A 460 16.00 0.79 -5.74
CA ASN A 460 15.31 2.06 -5.62
C ASN A 460 15.51 2.65 -4.22
N TRP A 461 15.22 1.91 -3.15
CA TRP A 461 15.39 2.39 -1.79
C TRP A 461 16.82 2.82 -1.51
N ARG A 462 17.83 2.02 -1.91
CA ARG A 462 19.25 2.36 -1.74
C ARG A 462 19.64 3.63 -2.48
N SER A 463 19.16 3.78 -3.71
CA SER A 463 19.38 4.99 -4.52
C SER A 463 18.74 6.21 -3.86
N ARG A 464 17.47 6.09 -3.46
CA ARG A 464 16.69 7.16 -2.81
C ARG A 464 17.29 7.58 -1.48
N TRP A 465 17.79 6.63 -0.68
CA TRP A 465 18.46 6.91 0.59
C TRP A 465 19.85 7.57 0.42
N GLY A 466 20.55 7.27 -0.67
CA GLY A 466 21.89 7.80 -0.92
C GLY A 466 22.97 7.31 0.05
N GLN A 467 22.73 6.21 0.77
CA GLN A 467 23.66 5.63 1.75
C GLN A 467 24.50 4.45 1.18
N GLY A 468 24.39 4.19 -0.12
CA GLY A 468 25.03 3.04 -0.77
C GLY A 468 24.28 1.73 -0.51
N SER A 469 24.97 0.60 -0.59
CA SER A 469 24.37 -0.73 -0.48
C SER A 469 24.17 -1.18 0.96
N PHE A 470 23.35 -0.46 1.73
CA PHE A 470 23.03 -0.87 3.10
C PHE A 470 22.38 -2.27 3.15
N PRO A 471 22.56 -3.02 4.25
CA PRO A 471 21.93 -4.33 4.47
C PRO A 471 20.44 -4.31 4.26
N PHE A 472 19.94 -5.25 3.48
CA PHE A 472 18.51 -5.44 3.24
C PHE A 472 18.15 -6.90 3.53
N TYR A 473 17.61 -7.16 4.71
CA TYR A 473 17.25 -8.51 5.14
C TYR A 473 15.76 -8.71 5.07
N TYR A 474 15.34 -9.75 4.37
CA TYR A 474 13.93 -10.03 4.15
C TYR A 474 13.55 -11.42 4.59
N VAL A 475 12.25 -11.64 4.73
CA VAL A 475 11.66 -12.91 5.14
C VAL A 475 11.03 -13.58 3.92
N GLN A 476 11.41 -14.82 3.67
CA GLN A 476 10.70 -15.66 2.70
C GLN A 476 9.27 -15.89 3.21
N ILE A 477 8.24 -15.78 2.35
CA ILE A 477 6.87 -16.01 2.81
C ILE A 477 6.71 -17.43 3.35
N ALA A 478 5.97 -17.57 4.44
CA ALA A 478 5.73 -18.87 5.05
C ALA A 478 4.77 -19.71 4.18
N PRO A 479 4.85 -21.05 4.24
CA PRO A 479 3.82 -21.90 3.67
C PRO A 479 2.44 -21.59 4.28
N TRP A 480 1.42 -21.46 3.43
CA TRP A 480 0.01 -21.27 3.78
C TRP A 480 -0.84 -21.83 2.64
N ASP A 481 -2.09 -22.21 2.91
CA ASP A 481 -2.99 -22.70 1.86
C ASP A 481 -3.58 -21.55 1.03
N TYR A 482 -2.88 -21.18 -0.04
CA TYR A 482 -3.34 -20.17 -1.01
C TYR A 482 -4.40 -20.69 -2.00
N GLY A 483 -4.87 -21.94 -1.86
CA GLY A 483 -5.74 -22.61 -2.83
C GLY A 483 -5.05 -22.93 -4.16
N ASP A 484 -5.79 -23.46 -5.13
CA ASP A 484 -5.19 -23.99 -6.37
C ASP A 484 -4.82 -22.92 -7.41
N ALA A 485 -5.43 -21.72 -7.33
CA ALA A 485 -5.24 -20.66 -8.32
C ALA A 485 -3.92 -19.88 -8.15
N ARG A 486 -3.18 -20.12 -7.07
CA ARG A 486 -2.01 -19.34 -6.65
C ARG A 486 -0.80 -20.23 -6.46
N VAL A 487 0.39 -19.68 -6.70
CA VAL A 487 1.64 -20.45 -6.74
C VAL A 487 2.67 -19.82 -5.79
N SER A 488 2.43 -19.88 -4.48
CA SER A 488 3.30 -19.24 -3.48
C SER A 488 4.74 -19.77 -3.49
N GLN A 489 4.94 -21.03 -3.90
CA GLN A 489 6.28 -21.61 -4.11
C GLN A 489 7.09 -20.85 -5.19
N ALA A 490 6.44 -20.30 -6.21
CA ALA A 490 7.10 -19.47 -7.21
C ALA A 490 7.49 -18.10 -6.66
N LEU A 491 6.68 -17.52 -5.76
CA LEU A 491 7.06 -16.31 -5.06
C LEU A 491 8.24 -16.56 -4.10
N ARG A 492 8.22 -17.69 -3.37
CA ARG A 492 9.35 -18.09 -2.52
C ARG A 492 10.64 -18.26 -3.33
N GLU A 493 10.55 -18.82 -4.54
CA GLU A 493 11.69 -18.86 -5.46
C GLU A 493 12.11 -17.45 -5.89
N ALA A 494 11.18 -16.54 -6.21
CA ALA A 494 11.51 -15.15 -6.53
C ALA A 494 12.25 -14.45 -5.38
N GLN A 495 11.82 -14.67 -4.14
CA GLN A 495 12.52 -14.19 -2.95
C GLN A 495 13.89 -14.84 -2.80
N MET A 496 14.05 -16.14 -3.06
CA MET A 496 15.36 -16.80 -3.03
C MET A 496 16.31 -16.21 -4.08
N LEU A 497 15.83 -15.98 -5.30
CA LEU A 497 16.61 -15.39 -6.39
C LEU A 497 17.06 -13.96 -6.07
N ALA A 498 16.29 -13.20 -5.29
CA ALA A 498 16.67 -11.85 -4.86
C ALA A 498 17.95 -11.82 -4.01
N LEU A 499 18.45 -12.97 -3.50
CA LEU A 499 19.78 -13.07 -2.87
C LEU A 499 20.93 -12.72 -3.82
N SER A 500 20.71 -12.67 -5.14
CA SER A 500 21.71 -12.17 -6.10
C SER A 500 21.99 -10.68 -5.95
N VAL A 501 21.07 -9.92 -5.33
CA VAL A 501 21.27 -8.50 -5.05
C VAL A 501 22.29 -8.36 -3.91
N PRO A 502 23.37 -7.57 -4.06
CA PRO A 502 24.41 -7.45 -3.03
C PRO A 502 23.87 -6.99 -1.67
N ASN A 503 24.54 -7.41 -0.59
CA ASN A 503 24.19 -7.05 0.80
C ASN A 503 22.73 -7.36 1.16
N THR A 504 22.19 -8.46 0.63
CA THR A 504 20.90 -9.01 1.02
C THR A 504 21.05 -10.29 1.83
N GLY A 505 19.98 -10.68 2.50
CA GLY A 505 19.89 -11.90 3.30
C GLY A 505 18.43 -12.29 3.47
N MET A 506 18.17 -13.59 3.56
CA MET A 506 16.82 -14.15 3.59
C MET A 506 16.64 -15.02 4.84
N ALA A 507 15.65 -14.68 5.66
CA ALA A 507 15.13 -15.57 6.69
C ALA A 507 14.17 -16.58 6.03
N VAL A 508 14.60 -17.83 5.91
CA VAL A 508 13.75 -18.94 5.46
C VAL A 508 12.71 -19.24 6.54
N THR A 509 11.46 -19.54 6.18
CA THR A 509 10.33 -19.77 7.12
C THR A 509 9.54 -21.05 6.83
N MET A 510 10.13 -21.98 6.07
CA MET A 510 9.46 -23.21 5.62
C MET A 510 8.92 -24.09 6.75
N ASP A 511 9.45 -23.95 7.96
CA ASP A 511 9.03 -24.68 9.18
C ASP A 511 8.10 -23.89 10.11
N ILE A 512 7.80 -22.63 9.76
CA ILE A 512 7.03 -21.70 10.61
C ILE A 512 5.57 -21.56 10.14
N GLY A 513 5.25 -21.99 8.92
CA GLY A 513 3.91 -21.85 8.32
C GLY A 513 2.79 -22.45 9.18
N ASP A 514 1.59 -21.90 9.00
CA ASP A 514 0.34 -22.41 9.54
C ASP A 514 -0.64 -22.60 8.37
N GLU A 515 -1.34 -23.74 8.30
CA GLU A 515 -2.23 -24.07 7.19
C GLU A 515 -3.42 -23.11 7.10
N LYS A 516 -3.90 -22.67 8.26
CA LYS A 516 -5.17 -21.95 8.41
C LYS A 516 -5.00 -20.48 8.73
N ASP A 517 -3.78 -20.06 9.03
CA ASP A 517 -3.45 -18.69 9.38
C ASP A 517 -2.23 -18.22 8.58
N ILE A 518 -2.45 -17.26 7.67
CA ILE A 518 -1.38 -16.65 6.86
C ILE A 518 -0.38 -15.85 7.73
N HIS A 519 -0.72 -15.60 9.00
CA HIS A 519 0.09 -14.89 9.99
C HIS A 519 0.67 -15.84 11.03
N PRO A 520 1.72 -16.62 10.70
CA PRO A 520 2.24 -17.61 11.63
C PRO A 520 2.74 -16.97 12.93
N ARG A 521 2.36 -17.55 14.06
CA ARG A 521 2.59 -16.98 15.39
C ARG A 521 4.04 -17.04 15.87
N ASN A 522 4.87 -17.92 15.30
CA ASN A 522 6.29 -18.01 15.66
C ASN A 522 7.11 -16.87 15.00
N LYS A 523 6.92 -15.63 15.45
CA LYS A 523 7.71 -14.47 15.01
C LYS A 523 9.08 -14.38 15.69
N HIS A 524 9.27 -15.10 16.80
CA HIS A 524 10.55 -15.17 17.47
C HIS A 524 11.63 -15.71 16.52
N ASP A 525 11.38 -16.87 15.90
CA ASP A 525 12.39 -17.50 15.04
C ASP A 525 12.62 -16.70 13.76
N VAL A 526 11.61 -15.95 13.28
CA VAL A 526 11.80 -14.99 12.19
C VAL A 526 12.81 -13.90 12.58
N GLY A 527 12.62 -13.27 13.75
CA GLY A 527 13.55 -12.26 14.28
C GLY A 527 14.96 -12.81 14.52
N ASP A 528 15.08 -14.02 15.10
CA ASP A 528 16.37 -14.69 15.31
C ASP A 528 17.08 -15.02 13.98
N ARG A 529 16.34 -15.39 12.93
CA ARG A 529 16.94 -15.64 11.62
C ARG A 529 17.47 -14.37 10.97
N LEU A 530 16.72 -13.27 11.05
CA LEU A 530 17.16 -11.95 10.55
C LEU A 530 18.39 -11.43 11.30
N VAL A 531 18.43 -11.57 12.63
CA VAL A 531 19.55 -11.04 13.42
C VAL A 531 20.84 -11.83 13.21
N ARG A 532 20.76 -13.13 12.89
CA ARG A 532 21.95 -13.92 12.53
C ARG A 532 22.62 -13.39 11.26
N TRP A 533 21.83 -12.98 10.26
CA TRP A 533 22.36 -12.31 9.07
C TRP A 533 23.11 -11.04 9.46
N ALA A 534 22.50 -10.18 10.28
CA ALA A 534 23.14 -8.95 10.74
C ALA A 534 24.43 -9.21 11.53
N LEU A 535 24.39 -10.10 12.52
CA LEU A 535 25.55 -10.43 13.35
C LEU A 535 26.74 -10.92 12.50
N ASN A 536 26.49 -11.85 11.57
CA ASN A 536 27.54 -12.41 10.73
C ASN A 536 28.05 -11.41 9.67
N LYS A 537 27.15 -10.77 8.93
CA LYS A 537 27.50 -9.97 7.75
C LYS A 537 27.82 -8.50 8.05
N ASN A 538 27.30 -7.95 9.15
CA ASN A 538 27.52 -6.55 9.52
C ASN A 538 28.39 -6.35 10.74
N TYR A 539 28.33 -7.26 11.70
CA TYR A 539 29.01 -7.09 12.99
C TYR A 539 30.16 -8.08 13.22
N GLY A 540 30.60 -8.78 12.17
CA GLY A 540 31.81 -9.60 12.18
C GLY A 540 31.74 -10.87 13.03
N ARG A 541 30.54 -11.30 13.44
CA ARG A 541 30.32 -12.55 14.21
C ARG A 541 30.31 -13.76 13.29
N THR A 542 31.49 -14.12 12.79
CA THR A 542 31.68 -15.24 11.86
C THR A 542 31.38 -16.61 12.48
N ASP A 543 31.28 -16.68 13.80
CA ASP A 543 30.84 -17.85 14.57
C ASP A 543 29.32 -18.12 14.45
N VAL A 544 28.54 -17.13 14.01
CA VAL A 544 27.09 -17.26 13.89
C VAL A 544 26.72 -17.83 12.52
N VAL A 545 26.13 -19.03 12.51
CA VAL A 545 25.48 -19.60 11.32
C VAL A 545 24.17 -18.84 11.05
N PHE A 546 24.03 -18.31 9.84
CA PHE A 546 23.00 -17.32 9.48
C PHE A 546 22.00 -17.74 8.42
N SER A 547 22.22 -18.86 7.74
CA SER A 547 21.26 -19.41 6.77
C SER A 547 21.15 -20.92 6.93
N GLY A 548 19.96 -21.43 6.61
CA GLY A 548 19.76 -22.86 6.34
C GLY A 548 20.20 -23.23 4.93
N PRO A 549 20.11 -24.52 4.56
CA PRO A 549 20.54 -24.99 3.25
C PRO A 549 19.82 -24.28 2.10
N LEU A 550 20.59 -23.76 1.14
CA LEU A 550 20.06 -23.21 -0.10
C LEU A 550 20.55 -24.04 -1.28
N TYR A 551 19.65 -24.46 -2.16
CA TYR A 551 20.00 -25.20 -3.37
C TYR A 551 21.03 -24.42 -4.19
N LYS A 552 22.06 -25.14 -4.65
CA LYS A 552 23.16 -24.59 -5.46
C LYS A 552 23.16 -25.15 -6.87
N GLU A 553 23.21 -26.48 -6.97
CA GLU A 553 23.30 -27.19 -8.24
C GLU A 553 22.87 -28.65 -8.08
N MET A 554 22.69 -29.34 -9.21
CA MET A 554 22.42 -30.77 -9.25
C MET A 554 23.35 -31.51 -10.22
N LYS A 555 23.53 -32.81 -9.99
CA LYS A 555 24.19 -33.74 -10.93
C LYS A 555 23.34 -34.98 -11.12
N ILE A 556 23.19 -35.42 -12.36
CA ILE A 556 22.45 -36.63 -12.70
C ILE A 556 23.39 -37.83 -12.55
N ASP A 557 23.02 -38.78 -11.70
CA ASP A 557 23.74 -40.00 -11.38
C ASP A 557 22.90 -41.20 -11.85
N SER A 558 22.97 -41.51 -13.15
CA SER A 558 22.13 -42.53 -13.84
C SER A 558 20.63 -42.35 -13.59
N ASN A 559 20.07 -43.08 -12.63
CA ASN A 559 18.65 -43.11 -12.28
C ASN A 559 18.31 -42.27 -11.03
N SER A 560 19.24 -41.42 -10.61
CA SER A 560 19.09 -40.54 -9.45
C SER A 560 19.67 -39.16 -9.74
N ILE A 561 19.30 -38.17 -8.92
CA ILE A 561 19.84 -36.82 -8.98
C ILE A 561 20.47 -36.48 -7.63
N ARG A 562 21.72 -36.05 -7.64
CA ARG A 562 22.44 -35.54 -6.47
C ARG A 562 22.34 -34.03 -6.41
N LEU A 563 21.90 -33.52 -5.27
CA LEU A 563 21.70 -32.10 -4.99
C LEU A 563 22.81 -31.56 -4.08
N PHE A 564 23.29 -30.37 -4.41
CA PHE A 564 24.33 -29.66 -3.67
C PHE A 564 23.74 -28.35 -3.10
N PHE A 565 24.19 -27.99 -1.90
CA PHE A 565 23.64 -26.86 -1.16
C PHE A 565 24.75 -25.94 -0.63
N ASN A 566 24.45 -24.64 -0.57
CA ASN A 566 25.16 -23.69 0.28
C ASN A 566 24.65 -23.81 1.73
N TYR A 567 25.45 -23.33 2.70
CA TYR A 567 25.07 -23.23 4.12
C TYR A 567 24.73 -24.56 4.81
N THR A 568 25.55 -25.56 4.50
CA THR A 568 25.52 -26.91 5.11
C THR A 568 26.42 -27.02 6.33
N ASP A 569 26.70 -25.90 7.01
CA ASP A 569 27.59 -25.85 8.17
C ASP A 569 27.13 -26.84 9.26
N GLY A 570 28.05 -27.73 9.65
CA GLY A 570 27.78 -28.83 10.60
C GLY A 570 26.99 -30.01 10.02
N GLY A 571 26.60 -29.96 8.74
CA GLY A 571 25.91 -31.05 8.03
C GLY A 571 24.42 -30.79 7.80
N LEU A 572 23.84 -31.60 6.90
CA LEU A 572 22.40 -31.65 6.65
C LEU A 572 21.70 -32.53 7.68
N VAL A 573 20.47 -32.17 8.06
CA VAL A 573 19.67 -32.85 9.07
C VAL A 573 18.24 -33.06 8.54
N ALA A 574 17.74 -34.28 8.66
CA ALA A 574 16.33 -34.59 8.49
C ALA A 574 15.66 -34.63 9.87
N LYS A 575 14.68 -33.76 10.10
CA LYS A 575 13.96 -33.73 11.39
C LYS A 575 12.81 -34.72 11.40
N GLY A 576 12.73 -35.53 12.45
CA GLY A 576 11.57 -36.39 12.67
C GLY A 576 11.45 -37.59 11.72
N GLY A 577 12.54 -38.01 11.05
CA GLY A 577 12.57 -39.22 10.22
C GLY A 577 13.27 -39.00 8.87
N ASP A 578 12.83 -39.77 7.88
CA ASP A 578 13.29 -39.65 6.49
C ASP A 578 12.92 -38.28 5.90
N LEU A 579 13.67 -37.83 4.89
CA LEU A 579 13.39 -36.58 4.19
C LEU A 579 12.04 -36.63 3.45
N THR A 580 11.26 -35.56 3.58
CA THR A 580 9.93 -35.41 2.95
C THR A 580 9.93 -34.35 1.85
N ASP A 581 8.84 -34.32 1.08
CA ASP A 581 8.51 -33.24 0.12
C ASP A 581 9.45 -33.08 -1.08
N PHE A 582 10.11 -34.18 -1.48
CA PHE A 582 10.84 -34.26 -2.74
C PHE A 582 9.97 -34.88 -3.84
N THR A 583 9.97 -34.25 -5.02
CA THR A 583 9.46 -34.84 -6.26
C THR A 583 10.53 -34.81 -7.34
N ILE A 584 10.47 -35.76 -8.26
CA ILE A 584 11.44 -35.92 -9.35
C ILE A 584 10.69 -36.16 -10.67
N ALA A 585 11.20 -35.60 -11.77
CA ALA A 585 10.60 -35.73 -13.10
C ALA A 585 11.63 -36.14 -14.14
N GLY A 586 11.17 -36.84 -15.18
CA GLY A 586 11.92 -37.05 -16.42
C GLY A 586 11.62 -35.97 -17.45
N GLU A 587 12.06 -36.20 -18.70
CA GLU A 587 11.83 -35.28 -19.84
C GLU A 587 10.34 -35.04 -20.16
N ASP A 588 9.45 -35.91 -19.69
CA ASP A 588 8.00 -35.76 -19.85
C ASP A 588 7.38 -34.72 -18.90
N LYS A 589 8.19 -34.14 -18.01
CA LYS A 589 7.84 -33.08 -17.06
C LYS A 589 6.79 -33.48 -16.01
N LYS A 590 6.56 -34.78 -15.84
CA LYS A 590 5.65 -35.31 -14.82
C LYS A 590 6.41 -35.55 -13.52
N PHE A 591 6.07 -34.78 -12.50
CA PHE A 591 6.70 -34.89 -11.19
C PHE A 591 6.05 -36.01 -10.37
N GLU A 592 6.86 -36.99 -9.98
CA GLU A 592 6.48 -38.10 -9.11
C GLU A 592 7.12 -37.93 -7.72
N PRO A 593 6.50 -38.45 -6.64
CA PRO A 593 7.13 -38.53 -5.33
C PRO A 593 8.50 -39.25 -5.41
N ALA A 594 9.48 -38.74 -4.66
CA ALA A 594 10.84 -39.24 -4.68
C ALA A 594 11.37 -39.55 -3.28
N LYS A 595 12.19 -40.60 -3.18
CA LYS A 595 13.00 -40.87 -2.00
C LYS A 595 14.23 -39.98 -2.02
N ALA A 596 14.46 -39.26 -0.92
CA ALA A 596 15.63 -38.42 -0.72
C ALA A 596 16.47 -38.92 0.46
N VAL A 597 17.79 -39.04 0.29
CA VAL A 597 18.72 -39.54 1.31
C VAL A 597 19.88 -38.56 1.45
N ILE A 598 20.19 -38.16 2.70
CA ILE A 598 21.36 -37.34 3.01
C ILE A 598 22.63 -38.19 2.81
N ASP A 599 23.55 -37.68 2.01
CA ASP A 599 24.88 -38.25 1.78
C ASP A 599 25.93 -37.15 1.97
N GLY A 600 26.50 -37.10 3.18
CA GLY A 600 27.36 -36.00 3.62
C GLY A 600 26.64 -34.65 3.59
N ASN A 601 27.16 -33.72 2.78
CA ASN A 601 26.58 -32.38 2.56
C ASN A 601 25.71 -32.31 1.29
N THR A 602 25.31 -33.47 0.75
CA THR A 602 24.48 -33.57 -0.45
C THR A 602 23.24 -34.41 -0.17
N ILE A 603 22.28 -34.38 -1.09
CA ILE A 603 21.08 -35.23 -1.04
C ILE A 603 20.99 -36.00 -2.35
N VAL A 604 20.79 -37.32 -2.27
CA VAL A 604 20.51 -38.16 -3.45
C VAL A 604 19.02 -38.40 -3.52
N VAL A 605 18.41 -38.05 -4.66
CA VAL A 605 16.97 -38.13 -4.92
C VAL A 605 16.72 -39.14 -6.03
N SER A 606 15.79 -40.07 -5.82
CA SER A 606 15.44 -41.13 -6.79
C SER A 606 13.97 -41.54 -6.69
N SER A 607 13.41 -42.09 -7.77
CA SER A 607 12.06 -42.66 -7.78
C SER A 607 12.02 -43.91 -8.66
N GLU A 608 11.30 -44.94 -8.22
CA GLU A 608 11.11 -46.15 -9.03
C GLU A 608 10.30 -45.89 -10.29
N GLN A 609 9.47 -44.84 -10.28
CA GLN A 609 8.60 -44.42 -11.39
C GLN A 609 9.35 -43.61 -12.46
N VAL A 610 10.50 -43.00 -12.12
CA VAL A 610 11.25 -42.12 -13.02
C VAL A 610 12.64 -42.72 -13.28
N LYS A 611 12.78 -43.42 -14.42
CA LYS A 611 14.04 -44.11 -14.76
C LYS A 611 15.16 -43.18 -15.22
N ASN A 612 14.81 -42.10 -15.92
CA ASN A 612 15.75 -41.12 -16.47
C ASN A 612 15.38 -39.73 -15.92
N PRO A 613 15.77 -39.42 -14.67
CA PRO A 613 15.38 -38.16 -14.04
C PRO A 613 16.20 -36.98 -14.60
N VAL A 614 15.54 -35.84 -14.78
CA VAL A 614 16.15 -34.59 -15.27
C VAL A 614 15.85 -33.38 -14.37
N ALA A 615 14.88 -33.47 -13.47
CA ALA A 615 14.52 -32.37 -12.57
C ALA A 615 14.05 -32.86 -11.20
N VAL A 616 14.32 -32.06 -10.16
CA VAL A 616 13.85 -32.26 -8.79
C VAL A 616 13.15 -30.98 -8.31
N ARG A 617 12.11 -31.16 -7.49
CA ARG A 617 11.46 -30.09 -6.73
C ARG A 617 11.41 -30.47 -5.26
N PHE A 618 11.62 -29.50 -4.39
CA PHE A 618 11.53 -29.65 -2.94
C PHE A 618 10.56 -28.63 -2.37
N ALA A 619 9.58 -29.10 -1.60
CA ALA A 619 8.56 -28.27 -0.94
C ALA A 619 7.85 -27.29 -1.90
N TRP A 620 7.58 -27.75 -3.13
CA TRP A 620 7.04 -26.95 -4.23
C TRP A 620 5.50 -26.95 -4.26
N LYS A 621 4.88 -26.52 -3.15
CA LYS A 621 3.42 -26.46 -2.94
C LYS A 621 3.05 -25.25 -2.11
N ASN A 622 1.77 -24.86 -2.08
CA ASN A 622 1.32 -23.74 -1.25
C ASN A 622 1.49 -24.00 0.25
N TRP A 623 0.82 -25.04 0.73
CA TRP A 623 0.99 -25.56 2.08
C TRP A 623 1.94 -26.76 2.09
N VAL A 624 2.93 -26.72 2.98
CA VAL A 624 3.93 -27.78 3.16
C VAL A 624 4.68 -27.58 4.50
N GLN A 625 5.13 -28.67 5.12
CA GLN A 625 5.93 -28.66 6.36
C GLN A 625 7.18 -29.54 6.19
N PRO A 626 8.15 -29.11 5.38
CA PRO A 626 9.28 -29.95 5.04
C PRO A 626 10.28 -30.05 6.19
N ASN A 627 11.05 -31.14 6.21
CA ASN A 627 11.89 -31.48 7.35
C ASN A 627 13.41 -31.41 7.11
N LEU A 628 13.87 -30.74 6.04
CA LEU A 628 15.29 -30.55 5.74
C LEU A 628 15.85 -29.30 6.45
N PHE A 629 16.89 -29.50 7.25
CA PHE A 629 17.59 -28.46 8.01
C PHE A 629 19.11 -28.61 7.88
N ASN A 630 19.86 -27.64 8.39
CA ASN A 630 21.27 -27.87 8.76
C ASN A 630 21.42 -28.14 10.27
N ALA A 631 22.64 -28.46 10.71
CA ALA A 631 22.95 -28.73 12.11
C ALA A 631 22.75 -27.52 13.04
N ALA A 632 22.70 -26.30 12.49
CA ALA A 632 22.36 -25.08 13.23
C ALA A 632 20.84 -24.89 13.43
N ASN A 633 20.03 -25.92 13.10
CA ASN A 633 18.58 -25.92 13.25
C ASN A 633 17.86 -24.90 12.34
N LEU A 634 18.47 -24.53 11.21
CA LEU A 634 17.88 -23.62 10.22
C LEU A 634 17.31 -24.39 9.02
N PRO A 635 16.06 -24.12 8.60
CA PRO A 635 15.38 -24.87 7.55
C PRO A 635 15.96 -24.58 6.17
N ALA A 636 15.86 -25.55 5.27
CA ALA A 636 16.11 -25.33 3.86
C ALA A 636 14.96 -24.56 3.19
N SER A 637 15.29 -23.76 2.18
CA SER A 637 14.30 -23.07 1.36
C SER A 637 13.69 -24.02 0.32
N SER A 638 12.42 -23.80 -0.07
CA SER A 638 11.83 -24.52 -1.23
C SER A 638 12.56 -24.18 -2.52
N PHE A 639 12.73 -25.15 -3.41
CA PHE A 639 13.40 -24.92 -4.70
C PHE A 639 12.87 -25.86 -5.78
N ARG A 640 13.22 -25.53 -7.02
CA ARG A 640 13.14 -26.40 -8.18
C ARG A 640 14.48 -26.38 -8.91
N THR A 641 14.79 -27.44 -9.65
CA THR A 641 15.99 -27.51 -10.49
C THR A 641 15.70 -27.31 -11.97
N ASP A 642 14.42 -27.30 -12.36
CA ASP A 642 13.96 -27.00 -13.72
C ASP A 642 13.78 -25.49 -13.94
N ASP A 643 13.92 -25.07 -15.20
CA ASP A 643 13.58 -23.73 -15.70
C ASP A 643 12.26 -23.71 -16.48
N TRP A 644 11.47 -24.78 -16.40
CA TRP A 644 10.24 -24.93 -17.18
C TRP A 644 9.21 -23.84 -16.83
N PRO A 645 8.31 -23.48 -17.76
CA PRO A 645 7.23 -22.54 -17.45
C PRO A 645 6.44 -22.97 -16.23
N LEU A 646 6.13 -22.02 -15.36
CA LEU A 646 5.16 -22.24 -14.29
C LEU A 646 3.78 -22.38 -14.95
N GLN A 647 3.07 -23.46 -14.60
CA GLN A 647 1.72 -23.73 -15.09
C GLN A 647 0.69 -23.02 -14.22
#